data_AF-A0A952RX47-F1
#
_entry.id   AF-A0A952RX47-F1
#
_cell.length_a   1.000
_cell.length_b   1.000
_cell.length_c   1.000
_cell.angle_alpha   90.00
_cell.angle_beta   90.00
_cell.angle_gamma   90.00
#
_symmetry.space_group_name_H-M   'P 1'
#
loop_
_entity.id
_entity.type
_entity.pdbx_description
1 polymer ?
#
loop_
_entity_poly.entity_id
_entity_poly.type
_entity_poly.pdbx_seq_one_letter_code
_entity_poly.pdbx_strand_id
1 'polypeptide(L)'
;MMRSFFDSTGVATRNVSMFALGLTPVIAAYGVVELVAFIVPRLSRLRHANPEGRARLDRAALVLALVLATFQAWSMSKQLDALGASTSVLAPDGVVTAVGIAPTLTRMASLVGGVCISFLAAGFITRRGIANGVLLISLVEALGDATVRGLDELTHSMRWGSITPLQVLGGLVVLAVPIVATWLALQRSSSSPLSSSSSSSSSSSKTPYRDARSLALKPIVPIPASAIAPLPLASSILMLPAALSLFIGDLQPVQAYLERGDAFFTLVHLALVLGLGYLFARLLHRAREMADLVTRLGGAPRGEAESESRRALRQALPPTLLFLSAMVLTSAAAGALHMKLATPLVGALVVAVVMDARRAMLVARRSPAFVSIWQERRQSAVPVLRAALEADGVRTEVRGAHVLSLLQIFAPYAFAEVLVHADDAPRASAILRHLLLGEDAPARDERGAAVETDDGAPVEPARSASRALVGLVITALAPLAIVFAVASAAKSSSRPTHDGPRPSLAVVFVDDDVDVLDHVVDHDAPDIDIRIENAPVGPSRQERRTFAATKLRPGETPSTAIARMDSWLGRHPLPEGHRWGFELTEDYDPDTDRSTIDGVRTFVLRDGPPILTTDDITDAVASVDERSGVPEIYVAITLAPAGAERFAEATDAWRGRRLAIVLDGVINAAPIVRTRIDGGRLSVTMGAGDPEKRIAEARRLAGGLSGK
;
A
#
# COMPACT_ATOMS: atom_id res chain seq x y z
N MET A 1 -5.87 5.94 1.83
CA MET A 1 -5.85 4.74 2.70
C MET A 1 -6.84 3.69 2.21
N MET A 2 -8.14 4.00 2.02
CA MET A 2 -9.10 3.04 1.43
C MET A 2 -8.86 2.70 -0.07
N ARG A 3 -8.46 3.64 -0.94
CA ARG A 3 -8.14 3.28 -2.35
C ARG A 3 -6.87 2.41 -2.49
N SER A 4 -5.82 2.69 -1.70
CA SER A 4 -4.70 1.74 -1.62
C SER A 4 -5.06 0.46 -0.89
N PHE A 5 -6.09 0.46 -0.02
CA PHE A 5 -6.65 -0.75 0.61
C PHE A 5 -7.33 -1.65 -0.45
N PHE A 6 -8.07 -1.06 -1.40
CA PHE A 6 -8.69 -1.78 -2.52
C PHE A 6 -7.65 -2.33 -3.50
N ASP A 7 -6.57 -1.60 -3.77
CA ASP A 7 -5.48 -2.14 -4.59
C ASP A 7 -4.62 -3.15 -3.79
N SER A 8 -4.43 -2.97 -2.47
CA SER A 8 -3.43 -3.68 -1.62
C SER A 8 -3.64 -5.17 -1.38
N THR A 9 -4.79 -5.73 -1.74
CA THR A 9 -5.15 -7.09 -1.33
C THR A 9 -4.73 -8.18 -2.32
N GLY A 10 -3.88 -7.84 -3.30
CA GLY A 10 -3.34 -8.83 -4.23
C GLY A 10 -4.31 -9.23 -5.33
N VAL A 11 -5.21 -8.32 -5.76
CA VAL A 11 -6.10 -8.56 -6.91
C VAL A 11 -5.32 -8.81 -8.22
N ALA A 12 -4.05 -8.39 -8.29
CA ALA A 12 -3.13 -8.72 -9.38
C ALA A 12 -2.54 -10.16 -9.32
N THR A 13 -2.76 -10.89 -8.23
CA THR A 13 -2.30 -12.27 -8.05
C THR A 13 -3.48 -13.24 -7.96
N ARG A 14 -3.33 -14.44 -8.54
CA ARG A 14 -4.32 -15.53 -8.58
C ARG A 14 -4.98 -15.91 -7.23
N ASN A 15 -4.50 -15.40 -6.09
CA ASN A 15 -4.90 -15.84 -4.76
C ASN A 15 -5.14 -14.65 -3.82
N VAL A 16 -6.32 -14.60 -3.20
CA VAL A 16 -6.62 -13.68 -2.09
C VAL A 16 -6.24 -14.36 -0.76
N SER A 17 -5.39 -13.71 0.03
CA SER A 17 -4.97 -14.22 1.34
C SER A 17 -6.07 -14.05 2.38
N MET A 18 -6.18 -14.99 3.33
CA MET A 18 -7.03 -14.81 4.52
C MET A 18 -6.60 -13.61 5.38
N PHE A 19 -5.35 -13.15 5.24
CA PHE A 19 -4.81 -11.96 5.92
C PHE A 19 -5.05 -10.65 5.16
N ALA A 20 -5.83 -10.65 4.07
CA ALA A 20 -5.97 -9.48 3.20
C ALA A 20 -6.49 -8.22 3.91
N LEU A 21 -7.36 -8.35 4.92
CA LEU A 21 -7.83 -7.19 5.70
C LEU A 21 -6.78 -6.62 6.68
N GLY A 22 -5.77 -7.44 7.03
CA GLY A 22 -4.73 -7.08 7.99
C GLY A 22 -5.27 -6.67 9.36
N LEU A 23 -4.60 -5.71 10.00
CA LEU A 23 -5.05 -5.10 11.26
C LEU A 23 -5.88 -3.81 11.08
N THR A 24 -6.18 -3.44 9.84
CA THR A 24 -6.90 -2.20 9.49
C THR A 24 -8.25 -2.04 10.21
N PRO A 25 -9.14 -3.06 10.29
CA PRO A 25 -10.41 -2.92 11.00
C PRO A 25 -10.22 -2.61 12.49
N VAL A 26 -9.18 -3.19 13.09
CA VAL A 26 -8.85 -3.00 14.50
C VAL A 26 -8.39 -1.56 14.71
N ILE A 27 -7.40 -1.09 13.96
CA ILE A 27 -6.87 0.27 14.06
C ILE A 27 -7.97 1.32 13.87
N ALA A 28 -8.84 1.11 12.88
CA ALA A 28 -9.96 2.00 12.59
C ALA A 28 -10.94 2.08 13.77
N ALA A 29 -11.35 0.93 14.32
CA ALA A 29 -12.30 0.89 15.43
C ALA A 29 -11.80 1.62 16.68
N TYR A 30 -10.53 1.42 17.02
CA TYR A 30 -9.91 2.13 18.14
C TYR A 30 -9.77 3.62 17.88
N GLY A 31 -9.43 4.04 16.66
CA GLY A 31 -9.43 5.45 16.28
C GLY A 31 -10.81 6.10 16.42
N VAL A 32 -11.87 5.40 16.01
CA VAL A 32 -13.26 5.84 16.18
C VAL A 32 -13.64 5.93 17.65
N VAL A 33 -13.38 4.89 18.44
CA VAL A 33 -13.70 4.90 19.89
C VAL A 33 -12.92 6.00 20.61
N GLU A 34 -11.67 6.25 20.26
CA GLU A 34 -10.88 7.33 20.88
C GLU A 34 -11.45 8.71 20.52
N LEU A 35 -11.83 8.91 19.25
CA LEU A 35 -12.46 10.15 18.80
C LEU A 35 -13.80 10.39 19.50
N VAL A 36 -14.65 9.35 19.59
CA VAL A 36 -15.93 9.42 20.30
C VAL A 36 -15.71 9.67 21.79
N ALA A 37 -14.74 8.99 22.41
CA ALA A 37 -14.38 9.21 23.81
C ALA A 37 -13.87 10.64 24.05
N PHE A 38 -13.26 11.26 23.04
CA PHE A 38 -12.84 12.65 23.10
C PHE A 38 -14.04 13.62 23.11
N ILE A 39 -15.03 13.37 22.25
CA ILE A 39 -16.21 14.24 22.07
C ILE A 39 -17.20 14.08 23.22
N VAL A 40 -17.43 12.85 23.69
CA VAL A 40 -18.46 12.53 24.69
C VAL A 40 -17.89 12.67 26.11
N PRO A 41 -18.37 13.62 26.94
CA PRO A 41 -17.79 13.89 28.26
C PRO A 41 -17.80 12.70 29.23
N ARG A 42 -18.81 11.82 29.14
CA ARG A 42 -18.89 10.60 29.95
C ARG A 42 -17.77 9.60 29.61
N LEU A 43 -17.47 9.43 28.33
CA LEU A 43 -16.42 8.54 27.85
C LEU A 43 -15.02 9.16 28.01
N SER A 44 -14.92 10.49 27.92
CA SER A 44 -13.68 11.24 28.19
C SER A 44 -13.18 11.00 29.61
N ARG A 45 -14.08 10.87 30.59
CA ARG A 45 -13.71 10.48 31.96
C ARG A 45 -13.03 9.12 32.02
N LEU A 46 -13.51 8.12 31.27
CA LEU A 46 -12.89 6.79 31.20
C LEU A 46 -11.49 6.81 30.58
N ARG A 47 -11.16 7.83 29.77
CA ARG A 47 -9.83 8.02 29.21
C ARG A 47 -8.79 8.47 30.25
N HIS A 48 -9.24 9.17 31.29
CA HIS A 48 -8.38 9.71 32.36
C HIS A 48 -8.55 8.94 33.68
N ALA A 49 -9.39 7.90 33.69
CA ALA A 49 -9.67 7.08 34.85
C ALA A 49 -8.60 6.00 35.05
N ASN A 50 -8.69 5.31 36.19
CA ASN A 50 -7.88 4.13 36.56
C ASN A 50 -7.86 3.07 35.42
N PRO A 51 -6.89 2.14 35.43
CA PRO A 51 -6.74 1.11 34.40
C PRO A 51 -8.04 0.38 34.01
N GLU A 52 -8.95 0.18 34.96
CA GLU A 52 -10.27 -0.43 34.75
C GLU A 52 -11.20 0.38 33.83
N GLY A 53 -11.22 1.71 33.98
CA GLY A 53 -12.04 2.59 33.15
C GLY A 53 -11.59 2.53 31.70
N ARG A 54 -10.28 2.41 31.48
CA ARG A 54 -9.68 2.29 30.15
C ARG A 54 -9.96 0.93 29.51
N ALA A 55 -9.93 -0.15 30.29
CA ALA A 55 -10.28 -1.48 29.79
C ALA A 55 -11.69 -1.54 29.17
N ARG A 56 -12.63 -0.69 29.62
CA ARG A 56 -13.97 -0.58 29.01
C ARG A 56 -13.93 0.00 27.59
N LEU A 57 -13.13 1.04 27.37
CA LEU A 57 -12.95 1.63 26.03
C LEU A 57 -12.28 0.63 25.09
N ASP A 58 -11.29 -0.10 25.59
CA ASP A 58 -10.56 -1.08 24.78
C ASP A 58 -11.49 -2.25 24.36
N ARG A 59 -12.38 -2.74 25.25
CA ARG A 59 -13.41 -3.73 24.88
C ARG A 59 -14.39 -3.21 23.84
N ALA A 60 -14.86 -1.97 23.99
CA ALA A 60 -15.77 -1.35 23.03
C ALA A 60 -15.13 -1.26 21.63
N ALA A 61 -13.84 -0.92 21.57
CA ALA A 61 -13.10 -0.87 20.32
C ALA A 61 -12.93 -2.25 19.67
N LEU A 62 -12.70 -3.30 20.45
CA LEU A 62 -12.62 -4.68 19.91
C LEU A 62 -13.96 -5.17 19.35
N VAL A 63 -15.08 -4.84 20.01
CA VAL A 63 -16.42 -5.15 19.49
C VAL A 63 -16.65 -4.40 18.17
N LEU A 64 -16.33 -3.10 18.13
CA LEU A 64 -16.44 -2.32 16.91
C LEU A 64 -15.51 -2.85 15.80
N ALA A 65 -14.31 -3.30 16.14
CA ALA A 65 -13.36 -3.88 15.18
C ALA A 65 -13.94 -5.13 14.51
N LEU A 66 -14.63 -6.00 15.26
CA LEU A 66 -15.28 -7.18 14.71
C LEU A 66 -16.41 -6.81 13.74
N VAL A 67 -17.21 -5.79 14.08
CA VAL A 67 -18.27 -5.27 13.21
C VAL A 67 -17.66 -4.70 11.91
N LEU A 68 -16.63 -3.86 12.03
CA LEU A 68 -15.93 -3.29 10.87
C LEU A 68 -15.27 -4.37 10.01
N ALA A 69 -14.63 -5.36 10.61
CA ALA A 69 -14.00 -6.47 9.89
C ALA A 69 -15.04 -7.27 9.10
N THR A 70 -16.20 -7.55 9.71
CA THR A 70 -17.30 -8.26 9.05
C THR A 70 -17.82 -7.47 7.84
N PHE A 71 -18.02 -6.17 8.01
CA PHE A 71 -18.48 -5.29 6.92
C PHE A 71 -17.45 -5.18 5.80
N GLN A 72 -16.17 -5.01 6.13
CA GLN A 72 -15.08 -4.96 5.14
C GLN A 72 -14.91 -6.30 4.41
N ALA A 73 -15.01 -7.43 5.13
CA ALA A 73 -14.96 -8.75 4.53
C ALA A 73 -16.12 -8.99 3.55
N TRP A 74 -17.32 -8.53 3.89
CA TRP A 74 -18.47 -8.56 2.99
C TRP A 74 -18.23 -7.72 1.73
N SER A 75 -17.82 -6.46 1.90
CA SER A 75 -17.54 -5.54 0.79
C SER A 75 -16.47 -6.11 -0.16
N MET A 76 -15.37 -6.62 0.40
CA MET A 76 -14.31 -7.25 -0.37
C MET A 76 -14.79 -8.51 -1.08
N SER A 77 -15.61 -9.34 -0.42
CA SER A 77 -16.17 -10.55 -1.06
C SER A 77 -17.08 -10.20 -2.24
N LYS A 78 -17.88 -9.13 -2.14
CA LYS A 78 -18.71 -8.63 -3.24
C LYS A 78 -17.90 -8.08 -4.40
N GLN A 79 -16.80 -7.40 -4.11
CA GLN A 79 -15.88 -6.93 -5.15
C GLN A 79 -15.23 -8.11 -5.88
N LEU A 80 -14.84 -9.16 -5.15
CA LEU A 80 -14.30 -10.39 -5.75
C LEU A 80 -15.35 -11.13 -6.58
N ASP A 81 -16.61 -11.16 -6.13
CA ASP A 81 -17.73 -11.73 -6.91
C ASP A 81 -17.91 -10.99 -8.24
N ALA A 82 -17.84 -9.65 -8.22
CA ALA A 82 -17.93 -8.83 -9.42
C ALA A 82 -16.77 -9.05 -10.41
N LEU A 83 -15.61 -9.50 -9.92
CA LEU A 83 -14.45 -9.87 -10.72
C LEU A 83 -14.46 -11.34 -11.17
N GLY A 84 -15.55 -12.08 -10.94
CA GLY A 84 -15.67 -13.48 -11.34
C GLY A 84 -14.90 -14.47 -10.45
N ALA A 85 -14.42 -14.06 -9.28
CA ALA A 85 -13.62 -14.90 -8.41
C ALA A 85 -14.39 -16.14 -7.94
N SER A 86 -13.84 -17.32 -8.25
CA SER A 86 -14.37 -18.61 -7.78
C SER A 86 -13.69 -19.02 -6.47
N THR A 87 -14.45 -19.59 -5.52
CA THR A 87 -13.88 -20.12 -4.26
C THR A 87 -13.72 -21.62 -4.39
N SER A 88 -12.49 -22.11 -4.30
CA SER A 88 -12.19 -23.53 -4.24
C SER A 88 -12.41 -24.04 -2.81
N VAL A 89 -13.24 -25.07 -2.66
CA VAL A 89 -13.55 -25.72 -1.37
C VAL A 89 -13.17 -27.19 -1.46
N LEU A 90 -12.52 -27.72 -0.41
CA LEU A 90 -12.20 -29.13 -0.31
C LEU A 90 -13.50 -29.92 -0.01
N ALA A 91 -13.96 -30.72 -0.97
CA ALA A 91 -15.08 -31.64 -0.82
C ALA A 91 -14.56 -33.09 -0.69
N PRO A 92 -15.39 -34.04 -0.21
CA PRO A 92 -15.01 -35.45 -0.10
C PRO A 92 -14.45 -36.05 -1.41
N ASP A 93 -14.87 -35.50 -2.55
CA ASP A 93 -14.56 -36.01 -3.90
C ASP A 93 -13.49 -35.18 -4.62
N GLY A 94 -12.86 -34.20 -3.94
CA GLY A 94 -11.83 -33.32 -4.50
C GLY A 94 -12.06 -31.83 -4.25
N VAL A 95 -11.25 -30.97 -4.87
CA VAL A 95 -11.43 -29.51 -4.80
C VAL A 95 -12.54 -29.08 -5.74
N VAL A 96 -13.64 -28.55 -5.20
CA VAL A 96 -14.80 -28.08 -5.99
C VAL A 96 -14.84 -26.56 -5.98
N THR A 97 -15.06 -25.94 -7.14
CA THR A 97 -15.35 -24.51 -7.25
C THR A 97 -16.80 -24.26 -6.86
N ALA A 98 -17.00 -23.56 -5.75
CA ALA A 98 -18.32 -23.20 -5.27
C ALA A 98 -18.65 -21.75 -5.66
N VAL A 99 -19.87 -21.54 -6.16
CA VAL A 99 -20.48 -20.22 -6.43
C VAL A 99 -21.76 -20.10 -5.60
N GLY A 100 -22.01 -18.92 -5.00
CA GLY A 100 -23.22 -18.65 -4.20
C GLY A 100 -22.94 -18.16 -2.78
N ILE A 101 -23.96 -18.17 -1.92
CA ILE A 101 -23.89 -17.57 -0.57
C ILE A 101 -22.89 -18.28 0.34
N ALA A 102 -22.80 -19.61 0.27
CA ALA A 102 -21.91 -20.42 1.10
C ALA A 102 -20.41 -20.07 0.93
N PRO A 103 -19.85 -19.98 -0.30
CA PRO A 103 -18.47 -19.54 -0.50
C PRO A 103 -18.23 -18.06 -0.17
N THR A 104 -19.22 -17.17 -0.31
CA THR A 104 -19.13 -15.79 0.20
C THR A 104 -19.00 -15.77 1.73
N LEU A 105 -19.84 -16.52 2.44
CA LEU A 105 -19.74 -16.64 3.90
C LEU A 105 -18.40 -17.26 4.35
N THR A 106 -17.90 -18.24 3.61
CA THR A 106 -16.61 -18.89 3.88
C THR A 106 -15.44 -17.91 3.69
N ARG A 107 -15.45 -17.11 2.62
CA ARG A 107 -14.47 -16.02 2.42
C ARG A 107 -14.56 -14.98 3.54
N MET A 108 -15.78 -14.56 3.91
CA MET A 108 -15.98 -13.62 5.01
C MET A 108 -15.42 -14.17 6.34
N ALA A 109 -15.73 -15.42 6.67
CA ALA A 109 -15.24 -16.07 7.88
C ALA A 109 -13.71 -16.19 7.89
N SER A 110 -13.10 -16.54 6.75
CA SER A 110 -11.64 -16.61 6.60
C SER A 110 -10.97 -15.25 6.77
N LEU A 111 -11.52 -14.20 6.16
CA LEU A 111 -11.00 -12.83 6.28
C LEU A 111 -11.11 -12.30 7.71
N VAL A 112 -12.27 -12.47 8.35
CA VAL A 112 -12.45 -12.08 9.77
C VAL A 112 -11.56 -12.92 10.68
N GLY A 113 -11.43 -14.22 10.42
CA GLY A 113 -10.51 -15.12 11.12
C GLY A 113 -9.06 -14.67 10.99
N GLY A 114 -8.62 -14.24 9.81
CA GLY A 114 -7.32 -13.64 9.58
C GLY A 114 -7.07 -12.40 10.44
N VAL A 115 -8.03 -11.49 10.55
CA VAL A 115 -7.94 -10.31 11.44
C VAL A 115 -7.78 -10.74 12.90
N CYS A 116 -8.55 -11.72 13.36
CA CYS A 116 -8.45 -12.25 14.72
C CYS A 116 -7.07 -12.89 14.99
N ILE A 117 -6.56 -13.70 14.06
CA ILE A 117 -5.25 -14.33 14.16
C ILE A 117 -4.15 -13.27 14.19
N SER A 118 -4.19 -12.28 13.30
CA SER A 118 -3.24 -11.16 13.29
C SER A 118 -3.26 -10.38 14.60
N PHE A 119 -4.45 -10.14 15.17
CA PHE A 119 -4.57 -9.45 16.45
C PHE A 119 -4.02 -10.27 17.63
N LEU A 120 -4.27 -11.58 17.64
CA LEU A 120 -3.68 -12.49 18.64
C LEU A 120 -2.15 -12.54 18.51
N ALA A 121 -1.63 -12.64 17.28
CA ALA A 121 -0.20 -12.59 16.99
C ALA A 121 0.43 -11.28 17.47
N ALA A 122 -0.23 -10.14 17.20
CA ALA A 122 0.17 -8.84 17.73
C ALA A 122 0.25 -8.85 19.27
N GLY A 123 -0.71 -9.48 19.96
CA GLY A 123 -0.67 -9.65 21.42
C GLY A 123 0.54 -10.48 21.90
N PHE A 124 0.88 -11.56 21.20
CA PHE A 124 2.09 -12.35 21.51
C PHE A 124 3.38 -11.56 21.27
N ILE A 125 3.47 -10.84 20.15
CA ILE A 125 4.61 -9.97 19.83
C ILE A 125 4.74 -8.85 20.86
N THR A 126 3.63 -8.26 21.31
CA THR A 126 3.65 -7.18 22.32
C THR A 126 4.14 -7.68 23.67
N ARG A 127 3.70 -8.89 24.08
CA ARG A 127 4.10 -9.53 25.35
C ARG A 127 5.57 -10.01 25.35
N ARG A 128 6.06 -10.56 24.23
CA ARG A 128 7.39 -11.18 24.14
C ARG A 128 8.46 -10.29 23.47
N GLY A 129 8.06 -9.28 22.71
CA GLY A 129 8.92 -8.44 21.87
C GLY A 129 9.38 -7.15 22.54
N ILE A 130 10.04 -6.27 21.77
CA ILE A 130 10.57 -4.98 22.23
C ILE A 130 9.75 -3.77 21.75
N ALA A 131 8.77 -4.01 20.88
CA ALA A 131 7.90 -3.00 20.29
C ALA A 131 6.44 -3.48 20.32
N ASN A 132 5.50 -2.56 20.05
CA ASN A 132 4.08 -2.90 19.98
C ASN A 132 3.79 -3.78 18.76
N GLY A 133 3.22 -4.97 19.00
CA GLY A 133 2.96 -5.95 17.95
C GLY A 133 1.88 -5.54 16.94
N VAL A 134 0.87 -4.77 17.35
CA VAL A 134 -0.16 -4.25 16.42
C VAL A 134 0.50 -3.33 15.41
N LEU A 135 1.38 -2.45 15.88
CA LEU A 135 2.10 -1.49 15.02
C LEU A 135 3.13 -2.18 14.13
N LEU A 136 3.86 -3.16 14.65
CA LEU A 136 4.80 -3.93 13.85
C LEU A 136 4.11 -4.68 12.71
N ILE A 137 3.02 -5.41 12.99
CA ILE A 137 2.28 -6.13 11.95
C ILE A 137 1.72 -5.15 10.92
N SER A 138 1.09 -4.05 11.36
CA SER A 138 0.52 -3.04 10.45
C SER A 138 1.60 -2.39 9.57
N LEU A 139 2.82 -2.23 10.10
CA LEU A 139 3.94 -1.68 9.34
C LEU A 139 4.46 -2.68 8.30
N VAL A 140 4.55 -3.96 8.65
CA VAL A 140 4.94 -5.01 7.70
C VAL A 140 3.91 -5.15 6.58
N GLU A 141 2.61 -5.10 6.90
CA GLU A 141 1.52 -5.09 5.92
C GLU A 141 1.67 -3.90 4.96
N ALA A 142 1.82 -2.69 5.50
CA ALA A 142 1.94 -1.47 4.70
C ALA A 142 3.21 -1.41 3.85
N LEU A 143 4.35 -1.92 4.36
CA LEU A 143 5.62 -1.92 3.64
C LEU A 143 5.67 -3.04 2.60
N GLY A 144 5.07 -4.19 2.88
CA GLY A 144 4.98 -5.31 1.93
C GLY A 144 4.27 -4.87 0.65
N ASP A 145 3.08 -4.29 0.79
CA ASP A 145 2.30 -3.80 -0.36
C ASP A 145 3.07 -2.72 -1.15
N ALA A 146 3.60 -1.73 -0.44
CA ALA A 146 4.32 -0.63 -1.07
C ALA A 146 5.60 -1.07 -1.78
N THR A 147 6.33 -2.04 -1.23
CA THR A 147 7.63 -2.42 -1.79
C THR A 147 7.48 -3.35 -2.99
N VAL A 148 6.55 -4.31 -2.94
CA VAL A 148 6.31 -5.22 -4.06
C VAL A 148 5.85 -4.43 -5.29
N ARG A 149 4.84 -3.57 -5.14
CA ARG A 149 4.36 -2.74 -6.25
C ARG A 149 5.37 -1.70 -6.70
N GLY A 150 5.99 -1.02 -5.73
CA GLY A 150 6.95 0.04 -6.03
C GLY A 150 8.14 -0.49 -6.83
N LEU A 151 8.65 -1.68 -6.47
CA LEU A 151 9.74 -2.31 -7.18
C LEU A 151 9.31 -2.86 -8.54
N ASP A 152 8.15 -3.52 -8.62
CA ASP A 152 7.63 -4.06 -9.88
C ASP A 152 7.42 -2.94 -10.91
N GLU A 153 6.73 -1.86 -10.51
CA GLU A 153 6.53 -0.68 -11.35
C GLU A 153 7.87 -0.02 -11.71
N LEU A 154 8.79 0.21 -10.76
CA LEU A 154 10.11 0.78 -11.07
C LEU A 154 10.89 -0.07 -12.07
N THR A 155 10.90 -1.39 -11.90
CA THR A 155 11.60 -2.30 -12.81
C THR A 155 10.96 -2.34 -14.18
N HIS A 156 9.62 -2.41 -14.25
CA HIS A 156 8.87 -2.33 -15.51
C HIS A 156 9.13 -0.99 -16.18
N SER A 157 8.92 0.11 -15.48
CA SER A 157 9.06 1.45 -16.05
C SER A 157 10.48 1.79 -16.53
N MET A 158 11.51 1.31 -15.83
CA MET A 158 12.91 1.41 -16.29
C MET A 158 13.18 0.51 -17.50
N ARG A 159 12.68 -0.74 -17.47
CA ARG A 159 12.79 -1.69 -18.58
C ARG A 159 12.09 -1.22 -19.84
N TRP A 160 11.10 -0.34 -19.75
CA TRP A 160 10.39 0.26 -20.88
C TRP A 160 10.80 1.70 -21.19
N GLY A 161 11.79 2.26 -20.48
CA GLY A 161 12.31 3.62 -20.73
C GLY A 161 11.31 4.74 -20.42
N SER A 162 10.20 4.39 -19.78
CA SER A 162 9.14 5.34 -19.38
C SER A 162 9.53 6.24 -18.20
N ILE A 163 10.61 5.89 -17.49
CA ILE A 163 11.18 6.70 -16.40
C ILE A 163 12.67 6.93 -16.67
N THR A 164 13.08 8.19 -16.59
CA THR A 164 14.47 8.64 -16.74
C THR A 164 15.27 8.43 -15.45
N PRO A 165 16.61 8.24 -15.52
CA PRO A 165 17.45 8.20 -14.31
C PRO A 165 17.31 9.42 -13.40
N LEU A 166 17.01 10.59 -13.98
CA LEU A 166 16.75 11.83 -13.23
C LEU A 166 15.46 11.74 -12.42
N GLN A 167 14.39 11.15 -12.98
CA GLN A 167 13.14 10.91 -12.24
C GLN A 167 13.33 9.89 -11.11
N VAL A 168 14.18 8.87 -11.29
CA VAL A 168 14.53 7.93 -10.21
C VAL A 168 15.24 8.66 -9.06
N LEU A 169 16.20 9.53 -9.38
CA LEU A 169 16.89 10.36 -8.37
C LEU A 169 15.91 11.31 -7.68
N GLY A 170 15.01 11.96 -8.43
CA GLY A 170 13.94 12.78 -7.89
C GLY A 170 13.03 12.00 -6.93
N GLY A 171 12.67 10.77 -7.27
CA GLY A 171 11.93 9.86 -6.41
C GLY A 171 12.61 9.55 -5.09
N LEU A 172 13.93 9.32 -5.12
CA LEU A 172 14.72 9.07 -3.91
C LEU A 172 14.71 10.30 -2.98
N VAL A 173 14.83 11.50 -3.55
CA VAL A 173 14.73 12.75 -2.78
C VAL A 173 13.34 12.90 -2.17
N VAL A 174 12.29 12.68 -2.96
CA VAL A 174 10.89 12.70 -2.49
C VAL A 174 10.68 11.71 -1.35
N LEU A 175 11.24 10.50 -1.41
CA LEU A 175 11.17 9.52 -0.33
C LEU A 175 11.98 9.92 0.92
N ALA A 176 13.11 10.60 0.75
CA ALA A 176 13.98 11.03 1.85
C ALA A 176 13.36 12.15 2.70
N VAL A 177 12.64 13.09 2.08
CA VAL A 177 12.01 14.23 2.76
C VAL A 177 11.17 13.81 3.98
N PRO A 178 10.20 12.88 3.87
CA PRO A 178 9.36 12.54 5.02
C PRO A 178 10.10 11.79 6.11
N ILE A 179 11.12 11.00 5.75
CA ILE A 179 11.99 10.29 6.69
C ILE A 179 12.76 11.31 7.53
N VAL A 180 13.43 12.26 6.87
CA VAL A 180 14.22 13.31 7.54
C VAL A 180 13.33 14.24 8.36
N ALA A 181 12.20 14.68 7.80
CA ALA A 181 11.24 15.53 8.51
C ALA A 181 10.73 14.86 9.80
N THR A 182 10.40 13.57 9.72
CA THR A 182 9.98 12.80 10.90
C THR A 182 11.11 12.68 11.91
N TRP A 183 12.31 12.32 11.47
CA TRP A 183 13.47 12.17 12.36
C TRP A 183 13.83 13.47 13.09
N LEU A 184 13.75 14.62 12.41
CA LEU A 184 13.95 15.94 13.01
C LEU A 184 12.85 16.31 14.01
N ALA A 185 11.59 16.06 13.66
CA ALA A 185 10.44 16.30 14.54
C ALA A 185 10.56 15.51 15.85
N LEU A 186 10.85 14.20 15.73
CA LEU A 186 10.99 13.28 16.86
C LEU A 186 12.17 13.62 17.76
N GLN A 187 13.33 13.97 17.21
CA GLN A 187 14.48 14.39 18.02
C GLN A 187 14.20 15.65 18.82
N ARG A 188 13.53 16.65 18.23
CA ARG A 188 13.15 17.87 18.96
C ARG A 188 12.23 17.54 20.13
N SER A 189 11.37 16.54 19.99
CA SER A 189 10.50 16.07 21.07
C SER A 189 11.24 15.32 22.18
N SER A 190 12.37 14.67 21.90
CA SER A 190 13.15 13.91 22.88
C SER A 190 14.22 14.73 23.60
N SER A 191 14.68 15.82 22.98
CA SER A 191 15.89 16.56 23.38
C SER A 191 15.63 17.78 24.27
N SER A 192 14.40 18.05 24.70
CA SER A 192 14.14 19.16 25.64
C SER A 192 14.75 18.83 27.01
N PRO A 193 15.83 19.51 27.42
CA PRO A 193 16.42 19.28 28.72
C PRO A 193 15.46 19.84 29.76
N LEU A 194 15.03 19.01 30.71
CA LEU A 194 14.62 19.52 32.00
C LEU A 194 15.88 20.12 32.61
N SER A 195 16.08 21.43 32.43
CA SER A 195 17.14 22.15 33.13
C SER A 195 16.80 22.10 34.61
N SER A 196 17.40 21.16 35.33
CA SER A 196 17.48 21.22 36.79
C SER A 196 18.32 22.44 37.13
N SER A 197 17.69 23.61 37.26
CA SER A 197 18.32 24.74 37.94
C SER A 197 18.41 24.35 39.42
N SER A 198 19.49 23.65 39.78
CA SER A 198 19.91 23.51 41.17
C SER A 198 20.38 24.89 41.64
N SER A 199 19.43 25.77 42.00
CA SER A 199 19.78 26.97 42.77
C SER A 199 20.15 26.49 44.17
N SER A 200 21.46 26.41 44.43
CA SER A 200 22.02 26.27 45.76
C SER A 200 21.69 27.54 46.57
N SER A 201 20.60 27.53 47.33
CA SER A 201 20.49 28.42 48.48
C SER A 201 20.62 27.59 49.75
N SER A 202 21.73 27.84 50.43
CA SER A 202 22.03 27.37 51.78
C SER A 202 20.99 27.95 52.74
N SER A 203 20.01 27.16 53.15
CA SER A 203 19.11 27.50 54.26
C SER A 203 18.69 26.22 54.98
N SER A 204 18.99 26.19 56.28
CA SER A 204 19.13 25.02 57.15
C SER A 204 17.84 24.51 57.80
N SER A 205 16.67 24.62 57.15
CA SER A 205 15.42 24.10 57.70
C SER A 205 14.91 22.87 56.95
N LYS A 206 15.10 21.68 57.53
CA LYS A 206 14.58 20.40 57.03
C LYS A 206 13.10 20.26 57.38
N THR A 207 12.21 20.75 56.54
CA THR A 207 10.76 20.45 56.62
C THR A 207 10.43 19.23 55.74
N PRO A 208 9.45 18.38 56.12
CA PRO A 208 9.33 16.97 55.68
C PRO A 208 8.67 16.76 54.31
N TYR A 209 8.43 17.84 53.56
CA TYR A 209 8.03 17.79 52.17
C TYR A 209 9.00 18.74 51.50
N ARG A 210 10.06 18.21 50.88
CA ARG A 210 10.72 19.02 49.85
C ARG A 210 9.65 19.19 48.79
N ASP A 211 9.06 20.38 48.82
CA ASP A 211 8.03 20.85 47.95
C ASP A 211 8.40 20.43 46.53
N ALA A 212 7.69 19.42 46.01
CA ALA A 212 7.69 19.15 44.59
C ALA A 212 7.45 20.47 43.86
N ARG A 213 6.73 21.45 44.50
CA ARG A 213 6.51 22.88 44.15
C ARG A 213 7.72 23.66 43.65
N SER A 214 8.95 23.15 43.84
CA SER A 214 10.19 23.78 43.37
C SER A 214 10.79 23.16 42.10
N LEU A 215 10.17 22.13 41.53
CA LEU A 215 10.59 21.60 40.23
C LEU A 215 10.08 22.55 39.15
N ALA A 216 11.00 23.17 38.39
CA ALA A 216 10.67 23.97 37.21
C ALA A 216 10.22 23.06 36.05
N LEU A 217 9.08 22.40 36.23
CA LEU A 217 8.46 21.50 35.26
C LEU A 217 7.76 22.33 34.19
N LYS A 218 8.44 22.51 33.06
CA LYS A 218 7.86 23.19 31.91
C LYS A 218 6.98 22.22 31.13
N PRO A 219 5.75 22.62 30.74
CA PRO A 219 4.90 21.82 29.87
C PRO A 219 5.55 21.64 28.50
N ILE A 220 5.81 20.39 28.11
CA ILE A 220 6.41 20.06 26.81
C ILE A 220 5.32 19.62 25.84
N VAL A 221 5.27 20.29 24.69
CA VAL A 221 4.44 19.88 23.55
C VAL A 221 5.33 19.25 22.49
N PRO A 222 5.07 18.00 22.10
CA PRO A 222 5.85 17.28 21.11
C PRO A 222 5.62 17.83 19.70
N ILE A 223 6.51 17.47 18.78
CA ILE A 223 6.36 17.74 17.35
C ILE A 223 6.31 16.39 16.63
N PRO A 224 5.26 16.10 15.83
CA PRO A 224 4.08 16.91 15.57
C PRO A 224 3.10 16.96 16.75
N ALA A 225 2.63 18.15 17.13
CA ALA A 225 1.67 18.36 18.22
C ALA A 225 0.27 17.79 17.90
N SER A 226 -0.03 17.59 16.63
CA SER A 226 -1.29 17.01 16.15
C SER A 226 -1.28 15.49 16.07
N ALA A 227 -0.15 14.85 16.42
CA ALA A 227 0.18 13.52 15.96
C ALA A 227 0.10 13.43 14.40
N ILE A 228 0.08 12.21 13.86
CA ILE A 228 0.00 11.97 12.41
C ILE A 228 -1.43 11.78 11.89
N ALA A 229 -2.42 11.70 12.78
CA ALA A 229 -3.81 11.39 12.46
C ALA A 229 -4.52 12.32 11.45
N PRO A 230 -4.19 13.63 11.34
CA PRO A 230 -4.80 14.49 10.32
C PRO A 230 -4.65 13.96 8.89
N LEU A 231 -3.53 13.29 8.57
CA LEU A 231 -3.24 12.77 7.23
C LEU A 231 -4.25 11.69 6.77
N PRO A 232 -4.40 10.54 7.48
CA PRO A 232 -5.36 9.52 7.08
C PRO A 232 -6.81 9.98 7.20
N LEU A 233 -7.14 10.86 8.16
CA LEU A 233 -8.49 11.40 8.31
C LEU A 233 -8.88 12.31 7.15
N ALA A 234 -8.01 13.24 6.75
CA ALA A 234 -8.25 14.07 5.57
C ALA A 234 -8.44 13.22 4.32
N SER A 235 -7.56 12.23 4.12
CA SER A 235 -7.69 11.27 3.03
C SER A 235 -9.00 10.48 3.08
N SER A 236 -9.52 10.16 4.26
CA SER A 236 -10.78 9.40 4.39
C SER A 236 -11.99 10.26 4.05
N ILE A 237 -11.99 11.53 4.49
CA ILE A 237 -13.04 12.50 4.16
C ILE A 237 -13.13 12.72 2.65
N LEU A 238 -11.98 12.88 1.98
CA LEU A 238 -11.93 13.05 0.52
C LEU A 238 -12.37 11.81 -0.27
N MET A 239 -12.35 10.62 0.36
CA MET A 239 -12.80 9.38 -0.26
C MET A 239 -14.27 9.05 0.05
N LEU A 240 -14.96 9.84 0.88
CA LEU A 240 -16.36 9.61 1.21
C LEU A 240 -17.28 9.57 -0.01
N PRO A 241 -17.15 10.45 -1.03
CA PRO A 241 -18.00 10.37 -2.22
C PRO A 241 -17.85 9.04 -2.97
N ALA A 242 -16.63 8.50 -3.07
CA ALA A 242 -16.38 7.20 -3.68
C ALA A 242 -16.98 6.04 -2.86
N ALA A 243 -17.00 6.15 -1.53
CA ALA A 243 -17.64 5.14 -0.69
C ALA A 243 -19.18 5.22 -0.78
N LEU A 244 -19.74 6.42 -0.90
CA LEU A 244 -21.18 6.65 -0.97
C LEU A 244 -21.79 6.26 -2.32
N SER A 245 -21.01 6.25 -3.42
CA SER A 245 -21.55 5.88 -4.73
C SER A 245 -22.10 4.46 -4.79
N LEU A 246 -21.65 3.59 -3.89
CA LEU A 246 -22.17 2.22 -3.71
C LEU A 246 -23.60 2.17 -3.15
N PHE A 247 -24.09 3.26 -2.55
CA PHE A 247 -25.39 3.31 -1.85
C PHE A 247 -26.37 4.31 -2.47
N ILE A 248 -25.88 5.46 -2.94
CA ILE A 248 -26.73 6.56 -3.42
C ILE A 248 -26.64 6.80 -4.93
N GLY A 249 -25.92 5.95 -5.67
CA GLY A 249 -25.83 6.01 -7.14
C GLY A 249 -24.58 6.73 -7.65
N ASP A 250 -24.59 7.09 -8.93
CA ASP A 250 -23.41 7.60 -9.62
C ASP A 250 -22.96 8.97 -9.08
N LEU A 251 -21.76 9.00 -8.51
CA LEU A 251 -21.08 10.20 -8.04
C LEU A 251 -19.81 10.52 -8.86
N GLN A 252 -19.67 9.93 -10.05
CA GLN A 252 -18.54 10.18 -10.96
C GLN A 252 -18.23 11.67 -11.18
N PRO A 253 -19.21 12.58 -11.35
CA PRO A 253 -18.90 14.00 -11.55
C PRO A 253 -18.15 14.63 -10.37
N VAL A 254 -18.49 14.23 -9.14
CA VAL A 254 -17.80 14.70 -7.93
C VAL A 254 -16.44 14.01 -7.77
N GLN A 255 -16.35 12.73 -8.18
CA GLN A 255 -15.12 11.95 -8.10
C GLN A 255 -14.05 12.45 -9.07
N ALA A 256 -14.43 12.93 -10.25
CA ALA A 256 -13.52 13.51 -11.25
C ALA A 256 -12.73 14.72 -10.68
N TYR A 257 -13.38 15.58 -9.88
CA TYR A 257 -12.71 16.69 -9.19
C TYR A 257 -11.87 16.27 -7.97
N LEU A 258 -11.97 15.01 -7.55
CA LEU A 258 -11.26 14.44 -6.40
C LEU A 258 -10.22 13.39 -6.82
N GLU A 259 -9.83 13.38 -8.10
CA GLU A 259 -8.78 12.51 -8.59
C GLU A 259 -7.40 12.90 -8.05
N ARG A 260 -6.62 11.88 -7.70
CA ARG A 260 -5.31 12.06 -7.08
C ARG A 260 -4.29 12.44 -8.14
N GLY A 261 -3.75 13.65 -8.07
CA GLY A 261 -2.74 14.17 -9.01
C GLY A 261 -3.04 15.59 -9.47
N ASP A 262 -4.29 16.03 -9.35
CA ASP A 262 -4.68 17.40 -9.66
C ASP A 262 -4.21 18.40 -8.57
N ALA A 263 -3.90 19.62 -9.00
CA ALA A 263 -3.51 20.73 -8.13
C ALA A 263 -4.66 21.10 -7.17
N PHE A 264 -5.92 21.04 -7.65
CA PHE A 264 -7.09 21.30 -6.83
C PHE A 264 -7.23 20.27 -5.71
N PHE A 265 -7.15 18.98 -6.03
CA PHE A 265 -7.15 17.90 -5.03
C PHE A 265 -6.05 18.12 -3.98
N THR A 266 -4.84 18.45 -4.42
CA THR A 266 -3.69 18.68 -3.52
C THR A 266 -3.95 19.88 -2.59
N LEU A 267 -4.52 20.96 -3.10
CA LEU A 267 -4.83 22.16 -2.32
C LEU A 267 -5.92 21.89 -1.27
N VAL A 268 -7.01 21.22 -1.66
CA VAL A 268 -8.09 20.83 -0.74
C VAL A 268 -7.57 19.86 0.31
N HIS A 269 -6.77 18.87 -0.09
CA HIS A 269 -6.15 17.92 0.82
C HIS A 269 -5.22 18.61 1.82
N LEU A 270 -4.37 19.53 1.35
CA LEU A 270 -3.49 20.33 2.20
C LEU A 270 -4.29 21.19 3.19
N ALA A 271 -5.31 21.92 2.73
CA ALA A 271 -6.15 22.74 3.58
C ALA A 271 -6.84 21.92 4.67
N LEU A 272 -7.38 20.74 4.31
CA LEU A 272 -8.03 19.83 5.25
C LEU A 272 -7.05 19.26 6.26
N VAL A 273 -5.85 18.83 5.82
CA VAL A 273 -4.80 18.33 6.70
C VAL A 273 -4.32 19.39 7.68
N LEU A 274 -4.13 20.64 7.24
CA LEU A 274 -3.69 21.73 8.10
C LEU A 274 -4.78 22.16 9.09
N GLY A 275 -6.04 22.24 8.64
CA GLY A 275 -7.19 22.51 9.50
C GLY A 275 -7.36 21.44 10.59
N LEU A 276 -7.33 20.17 10.19
CA LEU A 276 -7.35 19.04 11.13
C LEU A 276 -6.12 19.04 12.04
N GLY A 277 -4.92 19.31 11.50
CA GLY A 277 -3.68 19.39 12.28
C GLY A 277 -3.76 20.43 13.40
N TYR A 278 -4.26 21.63 13.06
CA TYR A 278 -4.53 22.67 14.05
C TYR A 278 -5.52 22.22 15.12
N LEU A 279 -6.65 21.64 14.69
CA LEU A 279 -7.69 21.16 15.59
C LEU A 279 -7.14 20.10 16.54
N PHE A 280 -6.49 19.05 16.01
CA PHE A 280 -5.94 17.96 16.80
C PHE A 280 -4.86 18.42 17.77
N ALA A 281 -3.99 19.35 17.39
CA ALA A 281 -2.99 19.90 18.32
C ALA A 281 -3.66 20.57 19.55
N ARG A 282 -4.72 21.35 19.34
CA ARG A 282 -5.48 21.98 20.44
C ARG A 282 -6.29 20.99 21.26
N LEU A 283 -6.77 19.93 20.63
CA LEU A 283 -7.54 18.89 21.29
C LEU A 283 -6.67 18.00 22.19
N LEU A 284 -5.51 17.56 21.69
CA LEU A 284 -4.60 16.67 22.42
C LEU A 284 -3.84 17.38 23.54
N HIS A 285 -3.54 18.67 23.36
CA HIS A 285 -2.74 19.45 24.32
C HIS A 285 -3.56 20.59 24.91
N ARG A 286 -4.58 20.22 25.70
CA ARG A 286 -5.38 21.19 26.45
C ARG A 286 -4.52 21.84 27.53
N ALA A 287 -4.25 23.13 27.37
CA ALA A 287 -3.39 23.89 28.28
C ALA A 287 -3.80 23.78 29.77
N ARG A 288 -5.10 23.72 30.05
CA ARG A 288 -5.61 23.53 31.43
C ARG A 288 -5.24 22.17 32.02
N GLU A 289 -5.38 21.10 31.23
CA GLU A 289 -5.08 19.74 31.70
C GLU A 289 -3.57 19.55 31.89
N MET A 290 -2.76 20.13 31.01
CA MET A 290 -1.30 20.15 31.16
C MET A 290 -0.87 20.95 32.39
N ALA A 291 -1.46 22.12 32.62
CA ALA A 291 -1.19 22.95 33.79
C ALA A 291 -1.59 22.23 35.08
N ASP A 292 -2.76 21.59 35.11
CA ASP A 292 -3.23 20.85 36.28
C ASP A 292 -2.31 19.68 36.61
N LEU A 293 -1.81 18.97 35.59
CA LEU A 293 -0.82 17.92 35.78
C LEU A 293 0.50 18.46 36.33
N VAL A 294 1.02 19.54 35.73
CA VAL A 294 2.26 20.20 36.18
C VAL A 294 2.11 20.65 37.64
N THR A 295 1.04 21.37 37.97
CA THR A 295 0.79 21.85 39.34
C THR A 295 0.60 20.70 40.35
N ARG A 296 -0.09 19.62 39.98
CA ARG A 296 -0.22 18.41 40.84
C ARG A 296 1.11 17.75 41.12
N LEU A 297 2.02 17.78 40.15
CA LEU A 297 3.37 17.23 40.26
C LEU A 297 4.35 18.22 40.93
N GLY A 298 3.84 19.32 41.50
CA GLY A 298 4.67 20.34 42.13
C GLY A 298 5.37 21.29 41.16
N GLY A 299 4.92 21.39 39.93
CA GLY A 299 5.41 22.44 39.03
C GLY A 299 4.92 23.84 39.40
N ALA A 300 5.04 24.75 38.43
CA ALA A 300 4.60 26.13 38.57
C ALA A 300 3.11 26.26 39.00
N PRO A 301 2.74 27.38 39.66
CA PRO A 301 1.35 27.68 39.99
C PRO A 301 0.45 27.60 38.77
N ARG A 302 -0.80 27.15 38.96
CA ARG A 302 -1.75 26.85 37.87
C ARG A 302 -1.84 27.93 36.79
N GLY A 303 -1.88 29.21 37.17
CA GLY A 303 -1.96 30.34 36.23
C GLY A 303 -0.72 30.49 35.35
N GLU A 304 0.47 30.37 35.95
CA GLU A 304 1.74 30.41 35.22
C GLU A 304 1.91 29.18 34.33
N ALA A 305 1.64 27.99 34.87
CA ALA A 305 1.70 26.72 34.14
C ALA A 305 0.73 26.70 32.94
N GLU A 306 -0.47 27.29 33.06
CA GLU A 306 -1.41 27.42 31.96
C GLU A 306 -0.90 28.38 30.88
N SER A 307 -0.31 29.51 31.27
CA SER A 307 0.27 30.47 30.33
C SER A 307 1.46 29.86 29.55
N GLU A 308 2.30 29.08 30.24
CA GLU A 308 3.43 28.40 29.65
C GLU A 308 2.98 27.25 28.74
N SER A 309 1.94 26.49 29.12
CA SER A 309 1.34 25.46 28.28
C SER A 309 0.79 26.03 26.98
N ARG A 310 0.11 27.19 27.04
CA ARG A 310 -0.37 27.90 25.84
C ARG A 310 0.78 28.40 24.98
N ARG A 311 1.89 28.84 25.58
CA ARG A 311 3.08 29.28 24.86
C ARG A 311 3.76 28.10 24.16
N ALA A 312 3.95 26.97 24.86
CA ALA A 312 4.51 25.74 24.30
C ALA A 312 3.70 25.24 23.11
N LEU A 313 2.36 25.22 23.23
CA LEU A 313 1.48 24.84 22.12
C LEU A 313 1.62 25.79 20.91
N ARG A 314 1.66 27.12 21.15
CA ARG A 314 1.87 28.10 20.07
C ARG A 314 3.22 27.93 19.38
N GLN A 315 4.27 27.56 20.12
CA GLN A 315 5.60 27.32 19.56
C GLN A 315 5.68 26.00 18.79
N ALA A 316 4.96 24.96 19.21
CA ALA A 316 4.93 23.67 18.53
C ALA A 316 4.06 23.67 17.26
N LEU A 317 3.14 24.61 17.12
CA LEU A 317 2.17 24.64 16.03
C LEU A 317 2.80 24.90 14.64
N PRO A 318 3.63 25.94 14.41
CA PRO A 318 4.26 26.14 13.11
C PRO A 318 5.08 24.94 12.59
N PRO A 319 5.99 24.32 13.38
CA PRO A 319 6.74 23.17 12.88
C PRO A 319 5.85 21.93 12.68
N THR A 320 4.76 21.80 13.43
CA THR A 320 3.75 20.74 13.21
C THR A 320 3.06 20.91 11.87
N LEU A 321 2.60 22.12 11.56
CA LEU A 321 1.96 22.41 10.28
C LEU A 321 2.93 22.25 9.11
N LEU A 322 4.18 22.68 9.27
CA LEU A 322 5.23 22.47 8.27
C LEU A 322 5.50 20.98 8.01
N PHE A 323 5.58 20.17 9.08
CA PHE A 323 5.73 18.73 8.97
C PHE A 323 4.57 18.10 8.17
N LEU A 324 3.33 18.46 8.48
CA LEU A 324 2.15 17.96 7.78
C LEU A 324 2.11 18.42 6.31
N SER A 325 2.45 19.68 6.03
CA SER A 325 2.59 20.19 4.66
C SER A 325 3.61 19.39 3.87
N ALA A 326 4.77 19.09 4.47
CA ALA A 326 5.80 18.28 3.82
C ALA A 326 5.27 16.89 3.46
N MET A 327 4.52 16.21 4.35
CA MET A 327 3.93 14.91 4.05
C MET A 327 2.96 14.93 2.86
N VAL A 328 2.11 15.97 2.78
CA VAL A 328 1.14 16.12 1.70
C VAL A 328 1.83 16.46 0.38
N LEU A 329 2.75 17.42 0.39
CA LEU A 329 3.50 17.85 -0.79
C LEU A 329 4.40 16.74 -1.35
N THR A 330 5.03 15.94 -0.48
CA THR A 330 5.76 14.74 -0.90
C THR A 330 4.85 13.75 -1.61
N SER A 331 3.63 13.54 -1.09
CA SER A 331 2.66 12.64 -1.74
C SER A 331 2.24 13.15 -3.12
N ALA A 332 2.04 14.47 -3.26
CA ALA A 332 1.73 15.10 -4.54
C ALA A 332 2.91 15.02 -5.52
N ALA A 333 4.14 15.28 -5.05
CA ALA A 333 5.35 15.18 -5.86
C ALA A 333 5.62 13.74 -6.34
N ALA A 334 5.38 12.73 -5.49
CA ALA A 334 5.48 11.33 -5.88
C ALA A 334 4.48 10.99 -7.00
N GLY A 335 3.24 11.50 -6.91
CA GLY A 335 2.23 11.36 -7.94
C GLY A 335 2.63 12.04 -9.26
N ALA A 336 3.15 13.26 -9.20
CA ALA A 336 3.61 14.00 -10.38
C ALA A 336 4.80 13.34 -11.09
N LEU A 337 5.64 12.60 -10.36
CA LEU A 337 6.73 11.80 -10.92
C LEU A 337 6.26 10.43 -11.42
N HIS A 338 4.96 10.14 -11.38
CA HIS A 338 4.37 8.84 -11.70
C HIS A 338 4.97 7.68 -10.87
N MET A 339 5.43 7.97 -9.67
CA MET A 339 6.04 6.98 -8.79
C MET A 339 5.04 6.49 -7.75
N LYS A 340 4.70 5.20 -7.82
CA LYS A 340 3.92 4.50 -6.78
C LYS A 340 4.83 4.16 -5.60
N LEU A 341 5.33 5.18 -4.90
CA LEU A 341 6.19 5.03 -3.72
C LEU A 341 5.36 4.72 -2.46
N ALA A 342 6.03 4.12 -1.46
CA ALA A 342 5.47 3.97 -0.12
C ALA A 342 4.96 5.33 0.40
N THR A 343 3.76 5.33 0.99
CA THR A 343 3.14 6.58 1.45
C THR A 343 4.04 7.23 2.52
N PRO A 344 4.21 8.57 2.53
CA PRO A 344 5.03 9.28 3.53
C PRO A 344 4.72 8.91 4.98
N LEU A 345 3.46 8.56 5.25
CA LEU A 345 2.98 8.03 6.53
C LEU A 345 3.75 6.76 6.98
N VAL A 346 3.96 5.81 6.07
CA VAL A 346 4.67 4.56 6.35
C VAL A 346 6.12 4.87 6.73
N GLY A 347 6.79 5.73 5.96
CA GLY A 347 8.15 6.18 6.26
C GLY A 347 8.26 6.83 7.64
N ALA A 348 7.31 7.67 8.02
CA ALA A 348 7.27 8.28 9.35
C ALA A 348 7.15 7.25 10.49
N LEU A 349 6.29 6.24 10.30
CA LEU A 349 6.12 5.15 11.26
C LEU A 349 7.38 4.29 11.38
N VAL A 350 8.05 3.97 10.26
CA VAL A 350 9.35 3.26 10.28
C VAL A 350 10.35 4.03 11.15
N VAL A 351 10.50 5.34 10.94
CA VAL A 351 11.45 6.16 11.71
C VAL A 351 11.13 6.11 13.19
N ALA A 352 9.87 6.27 13.60
CA ALA A 352 9.49 6.23 15.00
C ALA A 352 9.78 4.87 15.64
N VAL A 353 9.41 3.77 14.97
CA VAL A 353 9.65 2.39 15.45
C VAL A 353 11.14 2.12 15.57
N VAL A 354 11.94 2.51 14.58
CA VAL A 354 13.41 2.32 14.60
C VAL A 354 14.04 3.14 15.73
N MET A 355 13.61 4.38 15.96
CA MET A 355 14.11 5.20 17.06
C MET A 355 13.79 4.60 18.42
N ASP A 356 12.55 4.13 18.64
CA ASP A 356 12.16 3.47 19.89
C ASP A 356 12.86 2.12 20.09
N ALA A 357 13.00 1.31 19.03
CA ALA A 357 13.71 0.04 19.09
C ALA A 357 15.20 0.23 19.41
N ARG A 358 15.87 1.21 18.78
CA ARG A 358 17.25 1.58 19.08
C ARG A 358 17.40 1.98 20.54
N ARG A 359 16.50 2.83 21.06
CA ARG A 359 16.55 3.27 22.45
C ARG A 359 16.34 2.10 23.41
N ALA A 360 15.36 1.25 23.14
CA ALA A 360 15.10 0.04 23.94
C ALA A 360 16.33 -0.88 24.01
N MET A 361 17.04 -1.06 22.90
CA MET A 361 18.27 -1.87 22.87
C MET A 361 19.41 -1.26 23.67
N LEU A 362 19.57 0.07 23.62
CA LEU A 362 20.59 0.75 24.41
C LEU A 362 20.32 0.63 25.91
N VAL A 363 19.06 0.76 26.33
CA VAL A 363 18.66 0.57 27.74
C VAL A 363 18.89 -0.88 28.17
N ALA A 364 18.44 -1.85 27.37
CA ALA A 364 18.60 -3.27 27.68
C ALA A 364 20.08 -3.71 27.79
N ARG A 365 20.99 -3.10 27.02
CA ARG A 365 22.43 -3.37 27.09
C ARG A 365 23.11 -2.76 28.32
N ARG A 366 22.62 -1.62 28.82
CA ARG A 366 23.25 -0.89 29.93
C ARG A 366 22.79 -1.38 31.30
N SER A 367 21.57 -1.88 31.43
CA SER A 367 21.03 -2.30 32.72
C SER A 367 19.90 -3.34 32.52
N PRO A 368 20.18 -4.63 32.73
CA PRO A 368 19.22 -5.71 32.43
C PRO A 368 18.03 -5.80 33.41
N ALA A 369 17.96 -4.95 34.44
CA ALA A 369 16.97 -5.02 35.53
C ALA A 369 15.86 -3.95 35.48
N PHE A 370 15.63 -3.27 34.35
CA PHE A 370 14.57 -2.25 34.22
C PHE A 370 13.15 -2.80 33.98
N VAL A 371 12.25 -2.66 34.95
CA VAL A 371 10.87 -3.13 34.92
C VAL A 371 9.91 -2.01 34.50
N SER A 372 8.86 -2.34 33.73
CA SER A 372 7.76 -1.41 33.44
C SER A 372 6.82 -1.30 34.65
N ILE A 373 6.66 -0.08 35.14
CA ILE A 373 5.77 0.23 36.29
C ILE A 373 4.50 0.97 35.87
N TRP A 374 4.51 1.61 34.69
CA TRP A 374 3.39 2.42 34.23
C TRP A 374 3.37 2.54 32.70
N GLN A 375 2.16 2.55 32.15
CA GLN A 375 1.90 2.80 30.73
C GLN A 375 1.22 4.15 30.58
N GLU A 376 1.96 5.17 30.14
CA GLU A 376 1.42 6.51 29.91
C GLU A 376 1.04 6.68 28.43
N ARG A 377 -0.19 7.15 28.21
CA ARG A 377 -0.75 7.36 26.86
C ARG A 377 -0.81 8.85 26.52
N ARG A 378 -0.57 9.75 27.47
CA ARG A 378 -0.47 11.19 27.26
C ARG A 378 0.99 11.55 27.07
N GLN A 379 1.37 11.89 25.85
CA GLN A 379 2.76 12.19 25.56
C GLN A 379 3.29 13.39 26.37
N SER A 380 2.46 14.40 26.62
CA SER A 380 2.83 15.56 27.44
C SER A 380 3.05 15.23 28.92
N ALA A 381 2.53 14.10 29.41
CA ALA A 381 2.73 13.67 30.79
C ALA A 381 4.07 12.96 30.99
N VAL A 382 4.56 12.25 29.97
CA VAL A 382 5.75 11.41 30.03
C VAL A 382 6.99 12.14 30.58
N PRO A 383 7.38 13.34 30.08
CA PRO A 383 8.54 14.05 30.61
C PRO A 383 8.33 14.50 32.06
N VAL A 384 7.09 14.82 32.44
CA VAL A 384 6.76 15.33 33.77
C VAL A 384 6.81 14.21 34.80
N LEU A 385 6.29 13.02 34.46
CA LEU A 385 6.40 11.82 35.30
C LEU A 385 7.85 11.39 35.48
N ARG A 386 8.64 11.44 34.40
CA ARG A 386 10.07 11.16 34.43
C ARG A 386 10.79 12.09 35.41
N ALA A 387 10.54 13.40 35.29
CA ALA A 387 11.14 14.41 36.15
C ALA A 387 10.75 14.23 37.63
N ALA A 388 9.49 13.89 37.90
CA ALA A 388 9.00 13.65 39.26
C ALA A 388 9.70 12.45 39.93
N LEU A 389 9.91 11.36 39.18
CA LEU A 389 10.63 10.18 39.67
C LEU A 389 12.13 10.45 39.83
N GLU A 390 12.76 11.13 38.87
CA GLU A 390 14.18 11.53 38.95
C GLU A 390 14.44 12.48 40.12
N ALA A 391 13.50 13.37 40.44
CA ALA A 391 13.58 14.25 41.61
C ALA A 391 13.56 13.48 42.94
N ASP A 392 12.98 12.27 42.96
CA ASP A 392 12.99 11.38 44.13
C ASP A 392 14.19 10.41 44.13
N GLY A 393 15.13 10.59 43.21
CA GLY A 393 16.33 9.76 43.07
C GLY A 393 16.11 8.44 42.33
N VAL A 394 14.91 8.22 41.77
CA VAL A 394 14.60 7.02 40.98
C VAL A 394 15.11 7.21 39.56
N ARG A 395 16.03 6.34 39.12
CA ARG A 395 16.50 6.35 37.74
C ARG A 395 15.41 5.83 36.82
N THR A 396 15.02 6.65 35.84
CA THR A 396 13.92 6.35 34.93
C THR A 396 14.34 6.32 33.48
N GLU A 397 13.79 5.38 32.74
CA GLU A 397 13.88 5.30 31.29
C GLU A 397 12.48 5.24 30.68
N VAL A 398 12.38 5.66 29.42
CA VAL A 398 11.10 5.66 28.71
C VAL A 398 11.24 4.94 27.38
N ARG A 399 10.32 4.01 27.11
CA ARG A 399 10.20 3.29 25.83
C ARG A 399 8.88 3.65 25.15
N GLY A 400 8.85 3.70 23.81
CA GLY A 400 7.61 3.90 23.05
C GLY A 400 7.18 5.37 22.90
N ALA A 401 8.01 6.32 23.34
CA ALA A 401 7.67 7.74 23.35
C ALA A 401 7.60 8.34 21.93
N HIS A 402 8.43 7.87 20.99
CA HIS A 402 8.41 8.39 19.62
C HIS A 402 7.22 7.85 18.82
N VAL A 403 6.88 6.58 19.03
CA VAL A 403 5.68 5.99 18.44
C VAL A 403 4.41 6.65 19.01
N LEU A 404 4.36 6.85 20.33
CA LEU A 404 3.28 7.58 20.99
C LEU A 404 3.10 8.99 20.39
N SER A 405 4.18 9.65 19.98
CA SER A 405 4.09 11.00 19.43
C SER A 405 3.45 11.10 18.07
N LEU A 406 3.64 10.08 17.23
CA LEU A 406 2.98 10.03 15.94
C LEU A 406 1.55 9.48 16.07
N LEU A 407 1.27 8.66 17.08
CA LEU A 407 0.04 7.87 17.16
C LEU A 407 -0.79 8.17 18.40
N GLN A 408 -0.75 9.39 18.94
CA GLN A 408 -1.40 9.75 20.19
C GLN A 408 -2.93 9.54 20.20
N ILE A 409 -3.62 9.66 19.06
CA ILE A 409 -5.07 9.38 18.93
C ILE A 409 -5.34 7.88 18.79
N PHE A 410 -4.31 7.11 18.47
CA PHE A 410 -4.30 5.66 18.51
C PHE A 410 -3.61 5.16 19.80
N ALA A 411 -3.58 6.01 20.84
CA ALA A 411 -3.13 5.74 22.21
C ALA A 411 -3.48 4.36 22.79
N PRO A 412 -4.61 3.71 22.45
CA PRO A 412 -4.83 2.33 22.86
C PRO A 412 -3.73 1.35 22.44
N TYR A 413 -2.99 1.65 21.35
CA TYR A 413 -1.86 0.86 20.86
C TYR A 413 -0.51 1.56 21.01
N ALA A 414 -0.49 2.88 21.06
CA ALA A 414 0.74 3.62 21.26
C ALA A 414 0.76 4.12 22.70
N PHE A 415 1.62 3.53 23.53
CA PHE A 415 1.85 3.99 24.90
C PHE A 415 3.35 4.07 25.16
N ALA A 416 3.72 5.01 26.03
CA ALA A 416 5.05 5.10 26.57
C ALA A 416 5.11 4.28 27.86
N GLU A 417 6.04 3.35 27.93
CA GLU A 417 6.34 2.62 29.17
C GLU A 417 7.35 3.43 29.98
N VAL A 418 6.99 3.71 31.24
CA VAL A 418 7.91 4.21 32.25
C VAL A 418 8.61 3.00 32.87
N LEU A 419 9.93 2.97 32.73
CA LEU A 419 10.80 1.89 33.18
C LEU A 419 11.65 2.38 34.34
N VAL A 420 11.77 1.58 35.38
CA VAL A 420 12.64 1.84 36.54
C VAL A 420 13.43 0.60 36.90
N HIS A 421 14.52 0.73 37.66
CA HIS A 421 15.22 -0.43 38.19
C HIS A 421 14.28 -1.29 39.03
N ALA A 422 14.40 -2.62 38.98
CA ALA A 422 13.53 -3.55 39.69
C ALA A 422 13.42 -3.23 41.19
N ASP A 423 14.55 -2.86 41.81
CA ASP A 423 14.64 -2.49 43.23
C ASP A 423 13.84 -1.21 43.56
N ASP A 424 13.71 -0.28 42.61
CA ASP A 424 12.96 0.97 42.81
C ASP A 424 11.48 0.82 42.41
N ALA A 425 11.05 -0.34 41.88
CA ALA A 425 9.74 -0.52 41.28
C ALA A 425 8.55 -0.33 42.24
N PRO A 426 8.56 -0.87 43.47
CA PRO A 426 7.46 -0.66 44.43
C PRO A 426 7.33 0.82 44.80
N ARG A 427 8.45 1.47 45.14
CA ARG A 427 8.53 2.89 45.48
C ARG A 427 8.04 3.79 44.34
N ALA A 428 8.55 3.58 43.14
CA ALA A 428 8.17 4.36 41.97
C ALA A 428 6.69 4.19 41.60
N SER A 429 6.15 2.98 41.77
CA SER A 429 4.72 2.71 41.53
C SER A 429 3.83 3.44 42.53
N ALA A 430 4.20 3.46 43.82
CA ALA A 430 3.47 4.19 44.86
C ALA A 430 3.48 5.71 44.59
N ILE A 431 4.62 6.26 44.17
CA ILE A 431 4.75 7.68 43.79
C ILE A 431 3.81 8.00 42.62
N LEU A 432 3.83 7.20 41.55
CA LEU A 432 2.96 7.43 40.39
C LEU A 432 1.49 7.32 40.74
N ARG A 433 1.10 6.34 41.57
CA ARG A 433 -0.27 6.19 42.05
C ARG A 433 -0.74 7.37 42.88
N HIS A 434 0.07 7.84 43.84
CA HIS A 434 -0.23 9.04 44.59
C HIS A 434 -0.43 10.26 43.68
N LEU A 435 0.52 10.48 42.75
CA LEU A 435 0.52 11.66 41.88
C LEU A 435 -0.58 11.65 40.81
N LEU A 436 -0.95 10.47 40.30
CA LEU A 436 -1.93 10.34 39.20
C LEU A 436 -3.34 9.99 39.67
N LEU A 437 -3.46 9.15 40.69
CA LEU A 437 -4.73 8.61 41.18
C LEU A 437 -5.20 9.29 42.47
N GLY A 438 -4.31 10.03 43.16
CA GLY A 438 -4.62 10.68 44.44
C GLY A 438 -4.72 9.69 45.60
N GLU A 439 -4.09 8.52 45.49
CA GLU A 439 -3.94 7.56 46.58
C GLU A 439 -3.04 8.11 47.70
N ASP A 440 -3.05 7.51 48.88
CA ASP A 440 -2.24 7.99 50.02
C ASP A 440 -0.73 7.98 49.72
N ALA A 441 -0.01 8.96 50.28
CA ALA A 441 1.42 9.10 50.04
C ALA A 441 2.20 7.94 50.69
N PRO A 442 3.23 7.38 50.02
CA PRO A 442 4.04 6.33 50.62
C PRO A 442 4.76 6.84 51.88
N ALA A 443 4.81 6.02 52.94
CA ALA A 443 5.57 6.32 54.16
C ALA A 443 7.05 6.58 53.82
N ARG A 444 7.78 7.46 54.54
CA ARG A 444 9.21 7.75 54.30
C ARG A 444 10.08 7.44 55.52
N ASP A 445 11.29 6.94 55.30
CA ASP A 445 12.30 6.68 56.32
C ASP A 445 12.94 7.98 56.86
N GLU A 446 13.78 7.88 57.89
CA GLU A 446 14.44 9.02 58.54
C GLU A 446 15.39 9.81 57.60
N ARG A 447 15.72 9.27 56.42
CA ARG A 447 16.53 9.91 55.38
C ARG A 447 15.68 10.57 54.29
N GLY A 448 14.36 10.44 54.37
CA GLY A 448 13.41 10.98 53.38
C GLY A 448 13.21 10.10 52.15
N ALA A 449 13.62 8.83 52.17
CA ALA A 449 13.34 7.85 51.12
C ALA A 449 12.00 7.14 51.39
N ALA A 450 11.20 6.87 50.37
CA ALA A 450 9.93 6.16 50.56
C ALA A 450 10.19 4.71 51.04
N VAL A 451 9.49 4.30 52.10
CA VAL A 451 9.48 2.96 52.70
C VAL A 451 8.78 2.00 51.73
N GLU A 452 9.43 0.87 51.45
CA GLU A 452 8.83 -0.23 50.68
C GLU A 452 7.54 -0.71 51.34
N THR A 453 6.46 -0.76 50.56
CA THR A 453 5.20 -1.41 50.95
C THR A 453 5.01 -2.63 50.07
N ASP A 454 4.72 -3.77 50.72
CA ASP A 454 4.67 -5.14 50.15
C ASP A 454 3.43 -5.39 49.26
N ASP A 455 2.52 -4.43 49.12
CA ASP A 455 1.22 -4.58 48.43
C ASP A 455 1.26 -4.29 46.91
N GLY A 456 2.42 -4.44 46.28
CA GLY A 456 2.61 -4.14 44.87
C GLY A 456 1.98 -5.16 43.92
N ALA A 457 1.04 -4.72 43.06
CA ALA A 457 0.58 -5.48 41.89
C ALA A 457 1.77 -6.08 41.09
N PRO A 458 1.63 -7.26 40.46
CA PRO A 458 2.76 -8.03 39.93
C PRO A 458 3.65 -7.21 38.99
N VAL A 459 4.90 -7.04 39.41
CA VAL A 459 5.97 -6.30 38.74
C VAL A 459 6.54 -7.21 37.62
N GLU A 460 6.19 -6.97 36.35
CA GLU A 460 6.67 -7.80 35.22
C GLU A 460 8.16 -7.56 34.96
N PRO A 461 9.06 -8.55 35.06
CA PRO A 461 10.50 -8.33 34.96
C PRO A 461 10.94 -7.70 33.63
N ALA A 462 12.00 -6.91 33.73
CA ALA A 462 12.76 -6.37 32.62
C ALA A 462 13.11 -7.44 31.58
N ARG A 463 12.68 -7.23 30.33
CA ARG A 463 12.78 -8.24 29.27
C ARG A 463 14.26 -8.53 28.95
N SER A 464 14.68 -9.81 29.03
CA SER A 464 16.09 -10.21 28.89
C SER A 464 16.64 -10.04 27.46
N ALA A 465 17.87 -9.54 27.38
CA ALA A 465 18.55 -9.17 26.13
C ALA A 465 18.79 -10.34 25.15
N SER A 466 18.77 -11.60 25.62
CA SER A 466 19.00 -12.77 24.75
C SER A 466 17.81 -13.10 23.84
N ARG A 467 16.59 -12.66 24.18
CA ARG A 467 15.40 -12.80 23.32
C ARG A 467 15.19 -11.58 22.39
N ALA A 468 15.88 -10.47 22.64
CA ALA A 468 15.78 -9.23 21.87
C ALA A 468 16.47 -9.31 20.49
N LEU A 469 17.44 -10.20 20.30
CA LEU A 469 18.12 -10.40 19.01
C LEU A 469 17.19 -11.02 17.96
N VAL A 470 16.35 -11.99 18.37
CA VAL A 470 15.32 -12.61 17.50
C VAL A 470 14.24 -11.59 17.14
N GLY A 471 13.85 -10.74 18.09
CA GLY A 471 12.95 -9.61 17.84
C GLY A 471 13.53 -8.57 16.87
N LEU A 472 14.83 -8.25 16.97
CA LEU A 472 15.53 -7.35 16.03
C LEU A 472 15.66 -7.95 14.63
N VAL A 473 15.98 -9.25 14.51
CA VAL A 473 16.00 -9.94 13.21
C VAL A 473 14.61 -9.92 12.59
N ILE A 474 13.55 -10.16 13.36
CA ILE A 474 12.17 -10.06 12.84
C ILE A 474 11.77 -8.59 12.56
N THR A 475 12.23 -7.61 13.33
CA THR A 475 11.82 -6.20 13.16
C THR A 475 12.63 -5.45 12.09
N ALA A 476 13.89 -5.82 11.87
CA ALA A 476 14.80 -5.17 10.91
C ALA A 476 15.01 -6.00 9.62
N LEU A 477 14.98 -7.33 9.71
CA LEU A 477 15.11 -8.21 8.53
C LEU A 477 13.78 -8.71 8.00
N ALA A 478 12.65 -8.74 8.72
CA ALA A 478 11.41 -9.17 8.07
C ALA A 478 11.02 -8.29 6.87
N PRO A 479 11.10 -6.95 6.91
CA PRO A 479 10.80 -6.17 5.73
C PRO A 479 11.84 -6.38 4.62
N LEU A 480 13.13 -6.44 4.95
CA LEU A 480 14.21 -6.61 3.96
C LEU A 480 14.27 -8.04 3.38
N ALA A 481 13.95 -9.06 4.18
CA ALA A 481 13.92 -10.47 3.80
C ALA A 481 12.60 -10.82 3.11
N ILE A 482 11.48 -10.15 3.40
CA ILE A 482 10.27 -10.20 2.57
C ILE A 482 10.56 -9.52 1.22
N VAL A 483 11.26 -8.38 1.21
CA VAL A 483 11.71 -7.72 -0.04
C VAL A 483 12.64 -8.63 -0.84
N PHE A 484 13.60 -9.29 -0.19
CA PHE A 484 14.51 -10.22 -0.85
C PHE A 484 13.81 -11.52 -1.27
N ALA A 485 12.91 -12.06 -0.45
CA ALA A 485 12.16 -13.27 -0.75
C ALA A 485 11.10 -13.04 -1.83
N VAL A 486 10.46 -11.87 -1.89
CA VAL A 486 9.52 -11.52 -2.97
C VAL A 486 10.28 -11.17 -4.25
N ALA A 487 11.41 -10.46 -4.18
CA ALA A 487 12.28 -10.26 -5.36
C ALA A 487 12.87 -11.60 -5.86
N SER A 488 13.19 -12.52 -4.95
CA SER A 488 13.66 -13.87 -5.27
C SER A 488 12.52 -14.75 -5.81
N ALA A 489 11.30 -14.63 -5.29
CA ALA A 489 10.13 -15.39 -5.73
C ALA A 489 9.59 -14.88 -7.08
N ALA A 490 9.68 -13.58 -7.36
CA ALA A 490 9.41 -13.01 -8.68
C ALA A 490 10.44 -13.51 -9.72
N LYS A 491 11.66 -13.84 -9.27
CA LYS A 491 12.69 -14.47 -10.10
C LYS A 491 12.54 -16.00 -10.18
N SER A 492 11.83 -16.62 -9.23
CA SER A 492 11.68 -18.08 -9.10
C SER A 492 10.27 -18.59 -9.34
N SER A 493 9.31 -17.78 -9.81
CA SER A 493 8.06 -18.34 -10.33
C SER A 493 8.44 -19.20 -11.51
N SER A 494 8.41 -20.50 -11.28
CA SER A 494 8.75 -21.56 -12.23
C SER A 494 8.18 -21.20 -13.59
N ARG A 495 9.09 -21.00 -14.56
CA ARG A 495 8.75 -20.99 -15.99
C ARG A 495 7.77 -22.14 -16.22
N PRO A 496 6.55 -21.89 -16.72
CA PRO A 496 5.62 -22.98 -16.99
C PRO A 496 6.31 -23.93 -17.97
N THR A 497 6.53 -25.17 -17.54
CA THR A 497 6.99 -26.25 -18.40
C THR A 497 5.90 -26.51 -19.42
N HIS A 498 6.19 -26.23 -20.69
CA HIS A 498 5.23 -26.28 -21.78
C HIS A 498 5.20 -27.69 -22.39
N ASP A 499 4.08 -28.42 -22.22
CA ASP A 499 3.81 -29.76 -22.80
C ASP A 499 3.04 -29.69 -24.15
N GLY A 500 3.23 -28.61 -24.91
CA GLY A 500 2.55 -28.34 -26.19
C GLY A 500 3.48 -27.68 -27.20
N PRO A 501 3.07 -27.55 -28.49
CA PRO A 501 3.86 -26.85 -29.50
C PRO A 501 4.14 -25.43 -29.01
N ARG A 502 5.42 -25.02 -29.05
CA ARG A 502 5.84 -23.70 -28.58
C ARG A 502 5.22 -22.62 -29.48
N PRO A 503 4.67 -21.54 -28.93
CA PRO A 503 4.09 -20.48 -29.73
C PRO A 503 5.17 -19.82 -30.59
N SER A 504 4.78 -19.44 -31.79
CA SER A 504 5.63 -18.81 -32.80
C SER A 504 5.11 -17.42 -33.13
N LEU A 505 6.02 -16.45 -33.14
CA LEU A 505 5.77 -15.09 -33.61
C LEU A 505 6.59 -14.82 -34.86
N ALA A 506 5.93 -14.25 -35.86
CA ALA A 506 6.56 -13.70 -37.05
C ALA A 506 5.93 -12.35 -37.40
N VAL A 507 6.74 -11.39 -37.83
CA VAL A 507 6.24 -10.14 -38.43
C VAL A 507 6.56 -10.13 -39.92
N VAL A 508 5.56 -9.92 -40.76
CA VAL A 508 5.67 -10.08 -42.22
C VAL A 508 5.03 -8.87 -42.91
N PHE A 509 5.49 -8.55 -44.12
CA PHE A 509 4.86 -7.50 -44.94
C PHE A 509 3.50 -7.96 -45.48
N VAL A 510 2.49 -7.10 -45.33
CA VAL A 510 1.22 -7.20 -46.06
C VAL A 510 1.40 -6.47 -47.38
N ASP A 511 1.13 -7.15 -48.50
CA ASP A 511 1.18 -6.54 -49.83
C ASP A 511 -0.21 -6.13 -50.31
N ASP A 512 -0.60 -4.92 -49.93
CA ASP A 512 -1.84 -4.31 -50.36
C ASP A 512 -1.78 -3.79 -51.80
N ASP A 513 -0.69 -3.97 -52.57
CA ASP A 513 -0.69 -3.61 -54.01
C ASP A 513 -1.29 -4.73 -54.89
N VAL A 514 -1.38 -5.95 -54.35
CA VAL A 514 -1.84 -7.14 -55.06
C VAL A 514 -3.32 -7.38 -54.75
N ASP A 515 -4.18 -7.27 -55.78
CA ASP A 515 -5.61 -7.59 -55.68
C ASP A 515 -6.00 -8.65 -56.72
N VAL A 516 -5.89 -9.92 -56.35
CA VAL A 516 -6.26 -11.07 -57.20
C VAL A 516 -7.75 -11.38 -57.11
N LEU A 517 -8.49 -10.75 -56.19
CA LEU A 517 -9.90 -11.04 -55.98
C LEU A 517 -10.83 -9.99 -56.63
N ASP A 518 -10.28 -8.94 -57.23
CA ASP A 518 -11.02 -7.83 -57.84
C ASP A 518 -12.02 -8.24 -58.95
N HIS A 519 -11.73 -9.34 -59.64
CA HIS A 519 -12.51 -9.90 -60.74
C HIS A 519 -13.43 -11.05 -60.32
N VAL A 520 -13.40 -11.45 -59.04
CA VAL A 520 -14.25 -12.52 -58.51
C VAL A 520 -15.64 -11.96 -58.23
N VAL A 521 -16.65 -12.49 -58.93
CA VAL A 521 -18.06 -12.14 -58.75
C VAL A 521 -18.70 -13.11 -57.75
N ASP A 522 -19.57 -12.59 -56.90
CA ASP A 522 -20.13 -13.15 -55.64
C ASP A 522 -20.95 -14.47 -55.74
N HIS A 523 -20.63 -15.37 -56.69
CA HIS A 523 -21.45 -16.56 -57.01
C HIS A 523 -20.66 -17.89 -57.08
N ASP A 524 -19.34 -17.91 -56.85
CA ASP A 524 -18.52 -19.12 -56.98
C ASP A 524 -18.34 -19.94 -55.69
N ALA A 525 -18.85 -19.48 -54.54
CA ALA A 525 -19.00 -20.26 -53.31
C ALA A 525 -20.10 -19.69 -52.39
N PRO A 526 -21.03 -20.51 -51.89
CA PRO A 526 -22.19 -20.02 -51.12
C PRO A 526 -21.85 -19.50 -49.70
N ASP A 527 -20.64 -19.74 -49.20
CA ASP A 527 -20.24 -19.41 -47.81
C ASP A 527 -18.98 -18.53 -47.73
N ILE A 528 -18.53 -17.93 -48.84
CA ILE A 528 -17.36 -17.04 -48.88
C ILE A 528 -17.81 -15.72 -49.51
N ASP A 529 -17.78 -14.66 -48.70
CA ASP A 529 -18.14 -13.32 -49.11
C ASP A 529 -16.91 -12.59 -49.63
N ILE A 530 -17.05 -11.97 -50.79
CA ILE A 530 -16.05 -11.06 -51.34
C ILE A 530 -16.34 -9.65 -50.86
N ARG A 531 -15.47 -9.14 -49.98
CA ARG A 531 -15.62 -7.85 -49.33
C ARG A 531 -14.57 -6.87 -49.83
N ILE A 532 -14.90 -5.60 -49.71
CA ILE A 532 -14.07 -4.51 -50.20
C ILE A 532 -13.71 -3.60 -49.02
N GLU A 533 -12.44 -3.24 -48.90
CA GLU A 533 -11.94 -2.23 -47.96
C GLU A 533 -11.09 -1.17 -48.65
N ASN A 534 -10.87 -0.04 -47.99
CA ASN A 534 -9.86 0.94 -48.42
C ASN A 534 -8.55 0.62 -47.70
N ALA A 535 -7.60 0.05 -48.43
CA ALA A 535 -6.30 -0.38 -47.90
C ALA A 535 -5.23 0.71 -48.12
N PRO A 536 -4.29 0.88 -47.17
CA PRO A 536 -3.21 1.84 -47.28
C PRO A 536 -2.04 1.24 -48.09
N VAL A 537 -1.84 1.75 -49.31
CA VAL A 537 -0.81 1.28 -50.24
C VAL A 537 0.44 2.17 -50.26
N GLY A 538 0.58 3.04 -49.27
CA GLY A 538 1.70 3.95 -49.14
C GLY A 538 1.36 5.24 -48.40
N PRO A 539 2.35 6.13 -48.23
CA PRO A 539 2.16 7.39 -47.52
C PRO A 539 1.04 8.22 -48.17
N SER A 540 -0.06 8.41 -47.44
CA SER A 540 -1.24 9.18 -47.88
C SER A 540 -1.93 8.67 -49.14
N ARG A 541 -1.70 7.40 -49.55
CA ARG A 541 -2.39 6.75 -50.67
C ARG A 541 -3.22 5.58 -50.15
N GLN A 542 -4.49 5.57 -50.50
CA GLN A 542 -5.40 4.46 -50.22
C GLN A 542 -6.01 3.98 -51.53
N GLU A 543 -6.19 2.67 -51.63
CA GLU A 543 -6.87 2.07 -52.76
C GLU A 543 -7.91 1.07 -52.30
N ARG A 544 -8.91 0.88 -53.15
CA ARG A 544 -9.94 -0.12 -52.95
C ARG A 544 -9.31 -1.50 -53.13
N ARG A 545 -9.47 -2.37 -52.13
CA ARG A 545 -8.94 -3.73 -52.12
C ARG A 545 -9.98 -4.76 -51.74
N THR A 546 -9.88 -5.89 -52.42
CA THR A 546 -10.80 -7.00 -52.30
C THR A 546 -10.21 -8.09 -51.42
N PHE A 547 -11.00 -8.59 -50.47
CA PHE A 547 -10.60 -9.68 -49.58
C PHE A 547 -11.75 -10.66 -49.40
N ALA A 548 -11.41 -11.93 -49.22
CA ALA A 548 -12.39 -12.97 -48.91
C ALA A 548 -12.63 -13.04 -47.40
N ALA A 549 -13.88 -13.22 -47.01
CA ALA A 549 -14.28 -13.47 -45.64
C ALA A 549 -15.29 -14.62 -45.57
N THR A 550 -15.26 -15.41 -44.50
CA THR A 550 -16.25 -16.46 -44.26
C THR A 550 -16.65 -16.46 -42.79
N LYS A 551 -17.93 -16.74 -42.52
CA LYS A 551 -18.41 -16.99 -41.16
C LYS A 551 -18.14 -18.44 -40.76
N LEU A 552 -17.98 -18.67 -39.47
CA LEU A 552 -17.89 -20.00 -38.88
C LEU A 552 -19.26 -20.70 -38.98
N ARG A 553 -19.27 -21.94 -39.49
CA ARG A 553 -20.46 -22.80 -39.45
C ARG A 553 -20.71 -23.29 -38.01
N PRO A 554 -21.95 -23.66 -37.65
CA PRO A 554 -22.24 -24.20 -36.32
C PRO A 554 -21.35 -25.41 -35.97
N GLY A 555 -20.53 -25.27 -34.93
CA GLY A 555 -19.59 -26.31 -34.48
C GLY A 555 -18.28 -26.41 -35.27
N GLU A 556 -18.05 -25.54 -36.26
CA GLU A 556 -16.79 -25.45 -37.02
C GLU A 556 -15.71 -24.79 -36.16
N THR A 557 -14.47 -25.28 -36.23
CA THR A 557 -13.32 -24.62 -35.58
C THR A 557 -12.67 -23.61 -36.53
N PRO A 558 -11.96 -22.58 -36.02
CA PRO A 558 -11.23 -21.64 -36.87
C PRO A 558 -10.27 -22.30 -37.85
N SER A 559 -9.57 -23.36 -37.43
CA SER A 559 -8.66 -24.12 -38.29
C SER A 559 -9.39 -24.81 -39.46
N THR A 560 -10.58 -25.36 -39.23
CA THR A 560 -11.38 -25.98 -40.30
C THR A 560 -11.97 -24.93 -41.26
N ALA A 561 -12.34 -23.76 -40.75
CA ALA A 561 -12.78 -22.64 -41.58
C ALA A 561 -11.64 -22.09 -42.47
N ILE A 562 -10.42 -21.98 -41.91
CA ILE A 562 -9.21 -21.62 -42.68
C ILE A 562 -8.95 -22.65 -43.76
N ALA A 563 -8.96 -23.95 -43.46
CA ALA A 563 -8.73 -25.00 -44.47
C ALA A 563 -9.77 -24.98 -45.60
N ARG A 564 -11.04 -24.70 -45.26
CA ARG A 564 -12.12 -24.51 -46.24
C ARG A 564 -11.88 -23.29 -47.13
N MET A 565 -11.49 -22.16 -46.53
CA MET A 565 -11.12 -20.96 -47.26
C MET A 565 -9.92 -21.19 -48.18
N ASP A 566 -8.86 -21.81 -47.66
CA ASP A 566 -7.62 -22.12 -48.38
C ASP A 566 -7.86 -23.02 -49.60
N SER A 567 -8.71 -24.05 -49.45
CA SER A 567 -9.13 -24.89 -50.56
C SER A 567 -9.86 -24.12 -51.67
N TRP A 568 -10.62 -23.08 -51.31
CA TRP A 568 -11.29 -22.22 -52.29
C TRP A 568 -10.30 -21.26 -52.97
N LEU A 569 -9.40 -20.67 -52.19
CA LEU A 569 -8.33 -19.78 -52.65
C LEU A 569 -7.34 -20.46 -53.59
N GLY A 570 -7.22 -21.79 -53.55
CA GLY A 570 -6.44 -22.56 -54.52
C GLY A 570 -6.87 -22.37 -55.98
N ARG A 571 -8.07 -21.85 -56.23
CA ARG A 571 -8.55 -21.46 -57.58
C ARG A 571 -8.09 -20.06 -58.02
N HIS A 572 -7.54 -19.28 -57.09
CA HIS A 572 -7.10 -17.90 -57.27
C HIS A 572 -5.62 -17.78 -56.83
N PRO A 573 -4.68 -18.31 -57.63
CA PRO A 573 -3.27 -18.31 -57.26
C PRO A 573 -2.70 -16.89 -57.18
N LEU A 574 -1.91 -16.63 -56.13
CA LEU A 574 -1.19 -15.37 -55.97
C LEU A 574 0.04 -15.31 -56.90
N PRO A 575 0.52 -14.09 -57.24
CA PRO A 575 1.79 -13.92 -57.94
C PRO A 575 2.96 -14.57 -57.19
N GLU A 576 4.03 -14.92 -57.90
CA GLU A 576 5.25 -15.44 -57.28
C GLU A 576 5.74 -14.52 -56.14
N GLY A 577 6.20 -15.11 -55.04
CA GLY A 577 6.65 -14.37 -53.87
C GLY A 577 5.50 -13.86 -52.98
N HIS A 578 4.30 -14.44 -53.06
CA HIS A 578 3.17 -14.10 -52.19
C HIS A 578 2.46 -15.34 -51.65
N ARG A 579 1.85 -15.19 -50.48
CA ARG A 579 1.04 -16.23 -49.83
C ARG A 579 -0.18 -15.64 -49.14
N TRP A 580 -1.21 -16.46 -48.96
CA TRP A 580 -2.39 -16.09 -48.20
C TRP A 580 -2.09 -16.05 -46.70
N GLY A 581 -2.59 -15.00 -46.03
CA GLY A 581 -2.64 -14.88 -44.59
C GLY A 581 -4.09 -14.84 -44.10
N PHE A 582 -4.33 -15.35 -42.90
CA PHE A 582 -5.68 -15.47 -42.34
C PHE A 582 -5.75 -14.77 -40.99
N GLU A 583 -6.75 -13.90 -40.80
CA GLU A 583 -7.06 -13.24 -39.52
C GLU A 583 -8.45 -13.71 -39.07
N LEU A 584 -8.61 -13.95 -37.76
CA LEU A 584 -9.90 -14.30 -37.20
C LEU A 584 -10.75 -13.04 -37.07
N THR A 585 -12.01 -13.12 -37.47
CA THR A 585 -12.97 -12.04 -37.23
C THR A 585 -13.72 -12.29 -35.94
N GLU A 586 -14.10 -11.20 -35.27
CA GLU A 586 -14.86 -11.22 -34.02
C GLU A 586 -16.17 -10.46 -34.21
N ASP A 587 -17.25 -11.00 -33.63
CA ASP A 587 -18.51 -10.28 -33.41
C ASP A 587 -18.51 -9.73 -31.99
N TYR A 588 -18.63 -8.40 -31.88
CA TYR A 588 -18.64 -7.70 -30.60
C TYR A 588 -20.08 -7.41 -30.17
N ASP A 589 -20.46 -7.94 -29.01
CA ASP A 589 -21.75 -7.68 -28.37
C ASP A 589 -21.62 -6.50 -27.38
N PRO A 590 -22.22 -5.33 -27.69
CA PRO A 590 -22.14 -4.14 -26.83
C PRO A 590 -22.93 -4.28 -25.53
N ASP A 591 -23.91 -5.19 -25.45
CA ASP A 591 -24.73 -5.37 -24.24
C ASP A 591 -24.02 -6.26 -23.21
N THR A 592 -23.17 -7.17 -23.69
CA THR A 592 -22.42 -8.09 -22.82
C THR A 592 -20.93 -7.78 -22.72
N ASP A 593 -20.44 -6.81 -23.48
CA ASP A 593 -19.02 -6.43 -23.61
C ASP A 593 -18.12 -7.63 -23.94
N ARG A 594 -18.60 -8.49 -24.84
CA ARG A 594 -17.92 -9.74 -25.23
C ARG A 594 -17.71 -9.78 -26.74
N SER A 595 -16.47 -10.07 -27.13
CA SER A 595 -16.16 -10.52 -28.49
C SER A 595 -16.19 -12.03 -28.57
N THR A 596 -16.83 -12.56 -29.61
CA THR A 596 -16.76 -13.98 -29.97
C THR A 596 -16.24 -14.13 -31.38
N ILE A 597 -15.32 -15.06 -31.60
CA ILE A 597 -14.80 -15.37 -32.94
C ILE A 597 -15.96 -15.85 -33.80
N ASP A 598 -16.20 -15.19 -34.93
CA ASP A 598 -17.37 -15.39 -35.77
C ASP A 598 -17.01 -15.76 -37.22
N GLY A 599 -15.73 -15.67 -37.60
CA GLY A 599 -15.28 -15.95 -38.96
C GLY A 599 -13.77 -15.79 -39.18
N VAL A 600 -13.40 -15.75 -40.46
CA VAL A 600 -12.02 -15.64 -40.94
C VAL A 600 -12.00 -14.68 -42.14
N ARG A 601 -11.00 -13.79 -42.20
CA ARG A 601 -10.71 -12.93 -43.36
C ARG A 601 -9.30 -13.16 -43.90
N THR A 602 -9.09 -12.83 -45.18
CA THR A 602 -7.80 -13.01 -45.87
C THR A 602 -6.96 -11.74 -45.95
N PHE A 603 -5.64 -11.91 -46.03
CA PHE A 603 -4.64 -10.91 -46.42
C PHE A 603 -3.69 -11.51 -47.46
N VAL A 604 -3.07 -10.66 -48.27
CA VAL A 604 -1.94 -11.03 -49.11
C VAL A 604 -0.65 -10.69 -48.38
N LEU A 605 0.19 -11.69 -48.11
CA LEU A 605 1.48 -11.54 -47.45
C LEU A 605 2.60 -11.76 -48.45
N ARG A 606 3.72 -11.04 -48.29
CA ARG A 606 4.94 -11.35 -49.05
C ARG A 606 5.54 -12.67 -48.57
N ASP A 607 5.86 -13.53 -49.52
CA ASP A 607 6.56 -14.80 -49.30
C ASP A 607 8.07 -14.52 -49.34
N GLY A 608 8.66 -14.44 -48.15
CA GLY A 608 10.04 -14.03 -47.92
C GLY A 608 10.41 -14.17 -46.45
N PRO A 609 11.68 -13.93 -46.07
CA PRO A 609 12.09 -14.00 -44.68
C PRO A 609 11.25 -13.01 -43.84
N PRO A 610 10.67 -13.44 -42.70
CA PRO A 610 9.98 -12.54 -41.79
C PRO A 610 10.90 -11.41 -41.34
N ILE A 611 10.33 -10.23 -41.15
CA ILE A 611 11.02 -9.05 -40.60
C ILE A 611 11.54 -9.37 -39.19
N LEU A 612 10.70 -10.03 -38.40
CA LEU A 612 11.01 -10.53 -37.08
C LEU A 612 10.53 -11.96 -36.94
N THR A 613 11.29 -12.73 -36.19
CA THR A 613 10.93 -14.08 -35.77
C THR A 613 10.99 -14.19 -34.26
N THR A 614 10.57 -15.34 -33.73
CA THR A 614 10.69 -15.63 -32.29
C THR A 614 12.15 -15.61 -31.81
N ASP A 615 13.11 -15.87 -32.71
CA ASP A 615 14.55 -15.89 -32.38
C ASP A 615 15.11 -14.48 -32.16
N ASP A 616 14.37 -13.45 -32.59
CA ASP A 616 14.73 -12.05 -32.38
C ASP A 616 14.28 -11.54 -31.01
N ILE A 617 13.62 -12.36 -30.19
CA ILE A 617 13.04 -11.97 -28.90
C ILE A 617 13.97 -12.39 -27.76
N THR A 618 14.43 -11.40 -26.98
CA THR A 618 15.25 -11.62 -25.78
C THR A 618 14.43 -11.82 -24.52
N ASP A 619 13.30 -11.12 -24.41
CA ASP A 619 12.38 -11.22 -23.28
C ASP A 619 10.95 -10.93 -23.72
N ALA A 620 9.99 -11.60 -23.07
CA ALA A 620 8.57 -11.38 -23.28
C ALA A 620 7.85 -11.54 -21.94
N VAL A 621 7.06 -10.53 -21.56
CA VAL A 621 6.38 -10.47 -20.26
C VAL A 621 4.93 -10.07 -20.45
N ALA A 622 4.01 -10.86 -19.88
CA ALA A 622 2.61 -10.48 -19.80
C ALA A 622 2.42 -9.37 -18.76
N SER A 623 1.78 -8.28 -19.14
CA SER A 623 1.54 -7.11 -18.30
C SER A 623 0.09 -6.64 -18.43
N VAL A 624 -0.33 -5.82 -17.47
CA VAL A 624 -1.67 -5.23 -17.42
C VAL A 624 -1.49 -3.73 -17.19
N ASP A 625 -2.08 -2.90 -18.05
CA ASP A 625 -2.22 -1.46 -17.82
C ASP A 625 -3.62 -1.16 -17.29
N GLU A 626 -3.70 -0.56 -16.11
CA GLU A 626 -4.97 -0.23 -15.43
C GLU A 626 -5.28 1.28 -15.47
N ARG A 627 -4.51 2.08 -16.23
CA ARG A 627 -4.61 3.55 -16.22
C ARG A 627 -5.93 4.10 -16.76
N SER A 628 -6.61 3.39 -17.64
CA SER A 628 -7.85 3.85 -18.31
C SER A 628 -9.14 3.47 -17.57
N GLY A 629 -9.04 2.78 -16.43
CA GLY A 629 -10.19 2.21 -15.71
C GLY A 629 -10.69 0.88 -16.30
N VAL A 630 -10.17 0.46 -17.46
CA VAL A 630 -10.35 -0.87 -18.06
C VAL A 630 -8.97 -1.53 -18.15
N PRO A 631 -8.76 -2.72 -17.56
CA PRO A 631 -7.46 -3.39 -17.62
C PRO A 631 -7.13 -3.81 -19.06
N GLU A 632 -6.13 -3.17 -19.66
CA GLU A 632 -5.57 -3.54 -20.96
C GLU A 632 -4.45 -4.57 -20.73
N ILE A 633 -4.66 -5.79 -21.21
CA ILE A 633 -3.73 -6.89 -21.03
C ILE A 633 -2.88 -6.97 -22.30
N TYR A 634 -1.56 -6.97 -22.16
CA TYR A 634 -0.64 -7.03 -23.28
C TYR A 634 0.59 -7.88 -22.98
N VAL A 635 1.22 -8.40 -24.04
CA VAL A 635 2.54 -9.04 -23.96
C VAL A 635 3.58 -8.04 -24.43
N ALA A 636 4.47 -7.69 -23.51
CA ALA A 636 5.53 -6.73 -23.71
C ALA A 636 6.79 -7.49 -24.15
N ILE A 637 7.27 -7.24 -25.36
CA ILE A 637 8.35 -7.96 -26.04
C ILE A 637 9.59 -7.07 -26.17
N THR A 638 10.75 -7.59 -25.79
CA THR A 638 12.06 -6.95 -25.99
C THR A 638 12.87 -7.71 -27.03
N LEU A 639 13.27 -7.01 -28.08
CA LEU A 639 14.03 -7.57 -29.20
C LEU A 639 15.54 -7.56 -28.92
N ALA A 640 16.25 -8.52 -29.53
CA ALA A 640 17.68 -8.48 -29.65
C ALA A 640 18.12 -7.26 -30.47
N PRO A 641 19.31 -6.67 -30.22
CA PRO A 641 19.76 -5.47 -30.93
C PRO A 641 19.70 -5.59 -32.46
N ALA A 642 20.12 -6.74 -33.01
CA ALA A 642 20.07 -6.99 -34.45
C ALA A 642 18.63 -7.09 -34.99
N GLY A 643 17.72 -7.73 -34.24
CA GLY A 643 16.30 -7.78 -34.59
C GLY A 643 15.64 -6.40 -34.53
N ALA A 644 15.97 -5.61 -33.51
CA ALA A 644 15.49 -4.24 -33.35
C ALA A 644 15.91 -3.32 -34.51
N GLU A 645 17.16 -3.42 -34.97
CA GLU A 645 17.67 -2.64 -36.09
C GLU A 645 17.01 -3.05 -37.41
N ARG A 646 16.90 -4.35 -37.69
CA ARG A 646 16.17 -4.85 -38.87
C ARG A 646 14.71 -4.40 -38.88
N PHE A 647 14.05 -4.41 -37.73
CA PHE A 647 12.67 -3.95 -37.61
C PHE A 647 12.54 -2.44 -37.83
N ALA A 648 13.48 -1.65 -37.31
CA ALA A 648 13.52 -0.21 -37.54
C ALA A 648 13.70 0.12 -39.03
N GLU A 649 14.64 -0.54 -39.72
CA GLU A 649 14.84 -0.36 -41.17
C GLU A 649 13.61 -0.77 -41.98
N ALA A 650 13.01 -1.92 -41.65
CA ALA A 650 11.83 -2.42 -42.33
C ALA A 650 10.62 -1.49 -42.15
N THR A 651 10.37 -0.98 -40.94
CA THR A 651 9.27 -0.03 -40.68
C THR A 651 9.54 1.33 -41.32
N ASP A 652 10.80 1.74 -41.46
CA ASP A 652 11.16 2.96 -42.17
C ASP A 652 10.87 2.88 -43.68
N ALA A 653 11.21 1.75 -44.29
CA ALA A 653 10.96 1.48 -45.70
C ALA A 653 9.48 1.21 -46.01
N TRP A 654 8.69 0.78 -45.02
CA TRP A 654 7.29 0.35 -45.19
C TRP A 654 6.25 1.34 -44.64
N ARG A 655 6.60 2.63 -44.58
CA ARG A 655 5.70 3.69 -44.08
C ARG A 655 4.43 3.81 -44.91
N GLY A 656 3.31 4.02 -44.24
CA GLY A 656 1.98 4.15 -44.84
C GLY A 656 1.41 2.83 -45.36
N ARG A 657 1.97 1.67 -44.96
CA ARG A 657 1.52 0.34 -45.37
C ARG A 657 1.32 -0.59 -44.17
N ARG A 658 0.62 -1.70 -44.35
CA ARG A 658 0.34 -2.68 -43.29
C ARG A 658 1.49 -3.68 -43.09
N LEU A 659 1.69 -4.09 -41.84
CA LEU A 659 2.48 -5.26 -41.45
C LEU A 659 1.56 -6.27 -40.78
N ALA A 660 1.82 -7.55 -40.95
CA ALA A 660 1.09 -8.61 -40.27
C ALA A 660 1.90 -9.13 -39.08
N ILE A 661 1.31 -9.12 -37.89
CA ILE A 661 1.81 -9.82 -36.72
C ILE A 661 1.15 -11.19 -36.71
N VAL A 662 1.93 -12.22 -37.02
CA VAL A 662 1.47 -13.61 -37.15
C VAL A 662 1.84 -14.36 -35.88
N LEU A 663 0.83 -14.92 -35.23
CA LEU A 663 0.96 -15.82 -34.08
C LEU A 663 0.45 -17.21 -34.47
N ASP A 664 1.30 -18.22 -34.37
CA ASP A 664 0.95 -19.62 -34.66
C ASP A 664 0.32 -19.83 -36.06
N GLY A 665 0.80 -19.06 -37.04
CA GLY A 665 0.36 -19.12 -38.43
C GLY A 665 -0.91 -18.31 -38.73
N VAL A 666 -1.53 -17.68 -37.74
CA VAL A 666 -2.72 -16.83 -37.87
C VAL A 666 -2.34 -15.37 -37.60
N ILE A 667 -2.84 -14.44 -38.41
CA ILE A 667 -2.65 -13.02 -38.23
C ILE A 667 -3.44 -12.60 -36.98
N ASN A 668 -2.73 -12.05 -36.00
CA ASN A 668 -3.31 -11.48 -34.79
C ASN A 668 -3.67 -10.00 -34.97
N ALA A 669 -2.87 -9.28 -35.76
CA ALA A 669 -3.14 -7.89 -36.10
C ALA A 669 -2.41 -7.49 -37.39
N ALA A 670 -3.02 -6.57 -38.14
CA ALA A 670 -2.43 -5.97 -39.35
C ALA A 670 -2.24 -4.43 -39.24
N PRO A 671 -1.39 -3.91 -38.32
CA PRO A 671 -1.25 -2.47 -38.10
C PRO A 671 -0.62 -1.72 -39.29
N ILE A 672 -0.96 -0.43 -39.40
CA ILE A 672 -0.37 0.49 -40.38
C ILE A 672 0.89 1.13 -39.79
N VAL A 673 2.01 1.04 -40.50
CA VAL A 673 3.26 1.68 -40.10
C VAL A 673 3.17 3.18 -40.37
N ARG A 674 3.10 4.00 -39.32
CA ARG A 674 3.02 5.46 -39.46
C ARG A 674 4.39 6.13 -39.45
N THR A 675 5.27 5.62 -38.60
CA THR A 675 6.62 6.14 -38.38
C THR A 675 7.57 4.96 -38.24
N ARG A 676 8.85 5.21 -38.46
CA ARG A 676 9.92 4.29 -38.08
C ARG A 676 9.79 3.90 -36.60
N ILE A 677 9.93 2.62 -36.29
CA ILE A 677 9.83 2.10 -34.93
C ILE A 677 11.23 1.72 -34.43
N ASP A 678 11.79 2.58 -33.58
CA ASP A 678 13.09 2.38 -32.95
C ASP A 678 12.97 1.84 -31.51
N GLY A 679 14.08 1.33 -30.96
CA GLY A 679 14.19 1.02 -29.53
C GLY A 679 13.90 -0.43 -29.13
N GLY A 680 13.66 -1.33 -30.10
CA GLY A 680 13.62 -2.77 -29.86
C GLY A 680 12.54 -3.27 -28.91
N ARG A 681 11.45 -2.51 -28.76
CA ARG A 681 10.38 -2.78 -27.80
C ARG A 681 9.04 -2.80 -28.52
N LEU A 682 8.28 -3.86 -28.30
CA LEU A 682 6.97 -4.08 -28.92
C LEU A 682 5.96 -4.48 -27.85
N SER A 683 4.69 -4.20 -28.09
CA SER A 683 3.58 -4.71 -27.29
C SER A 683 2.55 -5.38 -28.18
N VAL A 684 2.07 -6.54 -27.75
CA VAL A 684 0.94 -7.24 -28.38
C VAL A 684 -0.22 -7.16 -27.40
N THR A 685 -1.20 -6.31 -27.70
CA THR A 685 -2.44 -6.21 -26.90
C THR A 685 -3.27 -7.47 -27.11
N MET A 686 -3.77 -8.05 -26.02
CA MET A 686 -4.75 -9.12 -26.09
C MET A 686 -6.11 -8.53 -26.46
N GLY A 687 -6.84 -9.20 -27.36
CA GLY A 687 -8.17 -8.76 -27.82
C GLY A 687 -9.23 -8.63 -26.72
N ALA A 688 -10.49 -8.54 -27.09
CA ALA A 688 -11.60 -8.44 -26.13
C ALA A 688 -11.99 -9.83 -25.58
N GLY A 689 -12.58 -9.86 -24.38
CA GLY A 689 -13.04 -11.11 -23.73
C GLY A 689 -12.69 -11.22 -22.24
N ASP A 690 -12.94 -12.41 -21.68
CA ASP A 690 -12.78 -12.73 -20.26
C ASP A 690 -11.36 -12.37 -19.75
N PRO A 691 -11.22 -11.42 -18.79
CA PRO A 691 -9.93 -10.95 -18.29
C PRO A 691 -9.02 -12.07 -17.76
N GLU A 692 -9.59 -13.10 -17.12
CA GLU A 692 -8.79 -14.21 -16.58
C GLU A 692 -8.16 -15.05 -17.71
N LYS A 693 -8.93 -15.29 -18.78
CA LYS A 693 -8.47 -16.01 -19.96
C LYS A 693 -7.42 -15.20 -20.72
N ARG A 694 -7.64 -13.89 -20.87
CA ARG A 694 -6.69 -12.97 -21.52
C ARG A 694 -5.34 -12.91 -20.80
N ILE A 695 -5.34 -12.84 -19.46
CA ILE A 695 -4.09 -12.89 -18.67
C ILE A 695 -3.43 -14.27 -18.79
N ALA A 696 -4.20 -15.36 -18.76
CA ALA A 696 -3.65 -16.71 -18.91
C ALA A 696 -3.02 -16.90 -20.29
N GLU A 697 -3.66 -16.38 -21.34
CA GLU A 697 -3.17 -16.43 -22.72
C GLU A 697 -1.96 -15.53 -22.93
N ALA A 698 -1.98 -14.29 -22.42
CA ALA A 698 -0.83 -13.41 -22.43
C ALA A 698 0.38 -14.06 -21.76
N ARG A 699 0.19 -14.74 -20.61
CA ARG A 699 1.25 -15.48 -19.92
C ARG A 699 1.73 -16.69 -20.71
N ARG A 700 0.84 -17.42 -21.39
CA ARG A 700 1.20 -18.53 -22.28
C ARG A 700 2.08 -18.03 -23.43
N LEU A 701 1.65 -16.95 -24.08
CA LEU A 701 2.36 -16.32 -25.17
C LEU A 701 3.72 -15.80 -24.70
N ALA A 702 3.76 -15.01 -23.62
CA ALA A 702 5.00 -14.51 -23.03
C ALA A 702 5.98 -15.64 -22.64
N GLY A 703 5.48 -16.70 -22.00
CA GLY A 703 6.30 -17.84 -21.58
C GLY A 703 6.88 -18.65 -22.74
N GLY A 704 6.22 -18.69 -23.89
CA GLY A 704 6.73 -19.38 -25.07
C GLY A 704 7.60 -18.52 -25.99
N LEU A 705 7.43 -17.19 -25.94
CA LEU A 705 8.28 -16.23 -26.65
C LEU A 705 9.57 -15.88 -25.89
N SER A 706 9.59 -16.05 -24.55
CA SER A 706 10.75 -15.74 -23.71
C SER A 706 11.77 -16.89 -23.68
N GLY A 707 13.02 -16.61 -24.07
CA GLY A 707 14.16 -17.50 -23.80
C GLY A 707 14.65 -18.35 -24.98
N LYS A 708 14.98 -17.72 -26.11
CA LYS A 708 15.93 -18.29 -27.07
C LYS A 708 17.29 -17.63 -26.96
#